data_AF-B0EFN8-F1
#
_entry.id   AF-B0EFN8-F1
#
_cell.length_a   1.000
_cell.length_b   1.000
_cell.length_c   1.000
_cell.angle_alpha   90.00
_cell.angle_beta   90.00
_cell.angle_gamma   90.00
#
_symmetry.space_group_name_H-M   'P 1'
#
loop_
_entity.id
_entity.type
_entity.pdbx_description
1 polymer ?
#
loop_
_entity_poly.entity_id
_entity_poly.type
_entity_poly.pdbx_seq_one_letter_code
_entity_poly.pdbx_strand_id
1 'polypeptide(L)'
;MSKDNQSKTSFKSFDSKASPVPVTDTTVSIILDPNKDAQEIAGVLHTYWHMKERQWNRKITMTFTNSSKTFSVLYSISIAIIFLIYLMLQIFLFKRHNKFIVEYLLEAVLSIACILFGPRLQMKYRILTTEAYLFTIIFFICSWYYQPGYYVPYLFCCVLLGLFSLFIYSTSLRLKRFYISQIRRETGSIRKIVQEDTIRYEIQQDQFFSNPHLCVLESKYSGLVEGESLWIDTSYQGEYVSGWFENGEPVGPFESIENGTRNVLHSLRIIFATDAQGKYTNHRKPLHYGVAGVECNVSGNFYLGYPRCRFINGPTLCQCQGPCQCLNNQFLYYKHSDDNKPVETITVAIDSLNNLSISGFQGDVDDIKLNYDNGQIGIDERWLPIAEEGKEALIYIHGLNHTLVDALKRLGQLLALGHFPKHIIPFVFSWPSCSNPFLYCCAANVSSDNAVHRDLRRFLYSLRNTKIKKIHFLGHSLGTRFFLQSFSMLKELFAPTEEFCRDHGLFEVHNLILLSGDYDAATFVDDYPDFIPYIKHVSLYADSRDMALRSSKFMMRGSRIGQNVSVFKDLNGKKLDDIDVIDTGDLERNIDGANHGFFNINTSMIEDLQEVICSGKTAAQRTSRLVEKDGVYHFTLLPRSVKM
;
A
#
# COMPACT_ATOMS: atom_id res chain seq x y z
N MET A 1 -50.54 -11.14 -4.08
CA MET A 1 -50.40 -10.81 -5.51
C MET A 1 -49.31 -9.77 -5.64
N SER A 2 -48.26 -10.12 -6.37
CA SER A 2 -47.06 -9.33 -6.64
C SER A 2 -47.32 -8.14 -7.56
N LYS A 3 -46.46 -7.12 -7.46
CA LYS A 3 -45.82 -6.34 -8.54
C LYS A 3 -45.04 -5.19 -7.87
N ASP A 4 -43.74 -5.35 -7.73
CA ASP A 4 -42.69 -4.92 -8.68
C ASP A 4 -42.39 -3.42 -8.60
N ASN A 5 -41.47 -3.08 -7.69
CA ASN A 5 -40.77 -1.80 -7.65
C ASN A 5 -39.45 -1.95 -8.44
N GLN A 6 -39.49 -1.66 -9.75
CA GLN A 6 -38.27 -1.51 -10.54
C GLN A 6 -37.73 -0.08 -10.40
N SER A 7 -36.52 0.02 -9.85
CA SER A 7 -35.69 1.22 -9.85
C SER A 7 -35.31 1.59 -11.28
N LYS A 8 -35.73 2.76 -11.75
CA LYS A 8 -35.31 3.36 -13.02
C LYS A 8 -33.88 3.92 -12.88
N THR A 9 -32.88 3.17 -13.31
CA THR A 9 -31.58 3.72 -13.74
C THR A 9 -31.62 3.89 -15.26
N SER A 10 -32.07 5.05 -15.73
CA SER A 10 -32.01 5.36 -17.16
C SER A 10 -30.58 5.79 -17.54
N PHE A 11 -29.84 4.89 -18.19
CA PHE A 11 -28.75 5.28 -19.07
C PHE A 11 -29.35 6.15 -20.18
N LYS A 12 -28.94 7.42 -20.28
CA LYS A 12 -29.23 8.24 -21.45
C LYS A 12 -28.44 7.68 -22.62
N SER A 13 -29.14 7.09 -23.58
CA SER A 13 -28.64 6.82 -24.92
C SER A 13 -28.22 8.13 -25.58
N PHE A 14 -27.00 8.18 -26.10
CA PHE A 14 -26.55 9.24 -27.00
C PHE A 14 -27.44 9.25 -28.25
N ASP A 15 -28.20 10.33 -28.44
CA ASP A 15 -28.97 10.58 -29.66
C ASP A 15 -27.99 10.93 -30.79
N SER A 16 -27.95 10.07 -31.80
CA SER A 16 -27.19 10.25 -33.03
C SER A 16 -28.02 11.01 -34.07
N LYS A 17 -27.86 12.34 -34.11
CA LYS A 17 -28.18 13.15 -35.29
C LYS A 17 -27.11 14.21 -35.52
N ALA A 18 -25.97 13.77 -36.04
CA ALA A 18 -25.05 14.59 -36.81
C ALA A 18 -24.97 13.99 -38.21
N SER A 19 -25.06 14.85 -39.23
CA SER A 19 -25.00 14.51 -40.66
C SER A 19 -23.72 13.73 -41.02
N PRO A 20 -23.76 12.89 -42.07
CA PRO A 20 -22.74 11.87 -42.29
C PRO A 20 -21.45 12.48 -42.84
N VAL A 21 -20.36 12.36 -42.08
CA VAL A 21 -18.99 12.47 -42.62
C VAL A 21 -18.66 11.09 -43.22
N PRO A 22 -18.18 10.98 -44.46
CA PRO A 22 -17.81 9.69 -45.03
C PRO A 22 -16.46 9.28 -44.45
N VAL A 23 -16.48 8.46 -43.39
CA VAL A 23 -15.29 7.80 -42.88
C VAL A 23 -15.23 6.42 -43.53
N THR A 24 -14.31 6.24 -44.46
CA THR A 24 -13.91 4.91 -44.92
C THR A 24 -12.96 4.30 -43.88
N ASP A 25 -13.50 3.79 -42.78
CA ASP A 25 -12.73 3.00 -41.81
C ASP A 25 -12.48 1.60 -42.38
N THR A 26 -11.33 1.38 -43.01
CA THR A 26 -10.91 0.04 -43.44
C THR A 26 -10.47 -0.79 -42.25
N THR A 27 -11.42 -1.36 -41.52
CA THR A 27 -11.16 -2.38 -40.49
C THR A 27 -10.81 -3.71 -41.17
N VAL A 28 -9.61 -4.23 -40.94
CA VAL A 28 -9.19 -5.54 -41.50
C VAL A 28 -9.19 -6.57 -40.39
N SER A 29 -9.99 -7.64 -40.52
CA SER A 29 -10.01 -8.76 -39.57
C SER A 29 -9.39 -10.02 -40.19
N ILE A 30 -8.39 -10.59 -39.52
CA ILE A 30 -7.57 -11.72 -39.97
C ILE A 30 -7.57 -12.78 -38.87
N ILE A 31 -7.70 -14.06 -39.22
CA ILE A 31 -7.45 -15.17 -38.29
C ILE A 31 -5.99 -15.58 -38.45
N LEU A 32 -5.21 -15.58 -37.37
CA LEU A 32 -3.78 -15.90 -37.42
C LEU A 32 -3.57 -17.39 -37.73
N ASP A 33 -2.67 -17.69 -38.66
CA ASP A 33 -2.30 -19.07 -39.03
C ASP A 33 -1.17 -19.55 -38.11
N PRO A 34 -1.37 -20.62 -37.31
CA PRO A 34 -0.35 -21.17 -36.42
C PRO A 34 1.01 -21.45 -37.07
N ASN A 35 1.04 -21.76 -38.36
CA ASN A 35 2.26 -22.10 -39.08
C ASN A 35 2.99 -20.88 -39.64
N LYS A 36 2.27 -19.80 -39.98
CA LYS A 36 2.84 -18.59 -40.60
C LYS A 36 3.11 -17.48 -39.59
N ASP A 37 2.24 -17.35 -38.58
CA ASP A 37 2.24 -16.26 -37.62
C ASP A 37 2.74 -16.70 -36.23
N ALA A 38 3.55 -17.77 -36.18
CA ALA A 38 3.94 -18.44 -34.94
C ALA A 38 4.57 -17.50 -33.90
N GLN A 39 5.41 -16.54 -34.32
CA GLN A 39 6.05 -15.59 -33.41
C GLN A 39 5.06 -14.58 -32.83
N GLU A 40 4.13 -14.09 -33.66
CA GLU A 40 3.09 -13.14 -33.24
C GLU A 40 2.13 -13.81 -32.25
N ILE A 41 1.69 -15.03 -32.58
CA ILE A 41 0.87 -15.88 -31.71
C ILE A 41 1.59 -16.13 -30.38
N ALA A 42 2.89 -16.45 -30.41
CA ALA A 42 3.67 -16.68 -29.19
C ALA A 42 3.72 -15.44 -28.28
N GLY A 43 3.90 -14.23 -28.84
CA GLY A 43 3.89 -12.98 -28.07
C GLY A 43 2.53 -12.67 -27.44
N VAL A 44 1.45 -12.85 -28.21
CA VAL A 44 0.07 -12.68 -27.72
C VAL A 44 -0.26 -13.69 -26.63
N LEU A 45 0.09 -14.96 -26.84
CA LEU A 45 -0.13 -16.02 -25.85
C LEU A 45 0.71 -15.82 -24.59
N HIS A 46 1.91 -15.24 -24.68
CA HIS A 46 2.71 -14.90 -23.51
C HIS A 46 1.94 -13.95 -22.58
N THR A 47 1.41 -12.86 -23.14
CA THR A 47 0.56 -11.90 -22.42
C THR A 47 -0.68 -12.59 -21.85
N TYR A 48 -1.38 -13.38 -22.68
CA TYR A 48 -2.57 -14.12 -22.26
C TYR A 48 -2.30 -14.99 -21.02
N TRP A 49 -1.25 -15.82 -21.05
CA TRP A 49 -0.93 -16.73 -19.95
C TRP A 49 -0.50 -15.99 -18.69
N HIS A 50 0.24 -14.89 -18.83
CA HIS A 50 0.59 -14.04 -17.69
C HIS A 50 -0.66 -13.44 -17.04
N MET A 51 -1.61 -12.93 -17.83
CA MET A 51 -2.88 -12.39 -17.31
C MET A 51 -3.76 -13.48 -16.66
N LYS A 52 -3.77 -14.71 -17.20
CA LYS A 52 -4.45 -15.84 -16.53
C LYS A 52 -3.78 -16.24 -15.22
N GLU A 53 -2.45 -16.20 -15.15
CA GLU A 53 -1.73 -16.44 -13.91
C GLU A 53 -2.10 -15.41 -12.83
N ARG A 54 -2.21 -14.13 -13.21
CA ARG A 54 -2.69 -13.07 -12.31
C ARG A 54 -4.09 -13.36 -11.77
N GLN A 55 -5.03 -13.71 -12.64
CA GLN A 55 -6.39 -14.13 -12.27
C GLN A 55 -6.39 -15.30 -11.28
N TRP A 56 -5.64 -16.35 -11.56
CA TRP A 56 -5.55 -17.53 -10.71
C TRP A 56 -4.93 -17.25 -9.35
N ASN A 57 -3.86 -16.46 -9.33
CA ASN A 57 -3.21 -16.04 -8.09
C ASN A 57 -4.19 -15.31 -7.18
N ARG A 58 -5.05 -14.44 -7.71
CA ARG A 58 -6.11 -13.78 -6.92
C ARG A 58 -7.15 -14.76 -6.40
N LYS A 59 -7.61 -15.71 -7.22
CA LYS A 59 -8.60 -16.74 -6.82
C LYS A 59 -8.12 -17.64 -5.68
N ILE A 60 -6.81 -17.95 -5.64
CA ILE A 60 -6.22 -18.79 -4.60
C ILE A 60 -5.95 -17.99 -3.33
N THR A 61 -5.67 -16.70 -3.48
CA THR A 61 -5.30 -15.81 -2.39
C THR A 61 -6.51 -15.51 -1.51
N MET A 62 -6.34 -15.62 -0.20
CA MET A 62 -7.38 -15.24 0.75
C MET A 62 -7.63 -13.73 0.69
N THR A 63 -8.89 -13.32 0.70
CA THR A 63 -9.28 -11.91 0.82
C THR A 63 -9.56 -11.55 2.28
N PHE A 64 -9.06 -10.42 2.74
CA PHE A 64 -9.56 -9.76 3.94
C PHE A 64 -10.86 -9.04 3.56
N THR A 65 -11.96 -9.49 4.14
CA THR A 65 -13.27 -8.86 4.01
C THR A 65 -13.53 -8.01 5.24
N ASN A 66 -14.17 -6.84 5.06
CA ASN A 66 -14.64 -5.98 6.16
C ASN A 66 -15.80 -6.59 6.96
N SER A 67 -16.27 -7.80 6.61
CA SER A 67 -17.07 -8.58 7.52
C SER A 67 -16.24 -8.79 8.79
N SER A 68 -16.72 -8.28 9.92
CA SER A 68 -16.26 -8.77 11.22
C SER A 68 -16.16 -10.28 11.11
N LYS A 69 -15.07 -10.88 11.62
CA LYS A 69 -14.92 -12.34 11.66
C LYS A 69 -16.02 -12.90 12.56
N THR A 70 -17.23 -12.90 12.03
CA THR A 70 -18.45 -13.26 12.70
C THR A 70 -18.46 -14.75 12.74
N PHE A 71 -18.64 -15.23 13.96
CA PHE A 71 -19.20 -16.51 14.32
C PHE A 71 -19.50 -17.40 13.10
N SER A 72 -18.59 -18.32 12.77
CA SER A 72 -18.85 -19.31 11.73
C SER A 72 -19.88 -20.29 12.29
N VAL A 73 -21.15 -20.10 11.92
CA VAL A 73 -22.27 -20.90 12.43
C VAL A 73 -22.02 -22.40 12.24
N LEU A 74 -21.54 -22.80 11.07
CA LEU A 74 -21.18 -24.19 10.76
C LEU A 74 -20.06 -24.73 11.67
N TYR A 75 -19.01 -23.96 11.91
CA TYR A 75 -17.93 -24.35 12.82
C TYR A 75 -18.45 -24.48 14.26
N SER A 76 -19.24 -23.51 14.70
CA SER A 76 -19.82 -23.51 16.05
C SER A 76 -20.75 -24.71 16.27
N ILE A 77 -21.61 -25.02 15.29
CA ILE A 77 -22.47 -26.20 15.31
C ILE A 77 -21.62 -27.48 15.35
N SER A 78 -20.55 -27.56 14.55
CA SER A 78 -19.69 -28.74 14.51
C SER A 78 -19.03 -29.02 15.87
N ILE A 79 -18.47 -27.99 16.52
CA ILE A 79 -17.89 -28.12 17.87
C ILE A 79 -18.95 -28.50 18.90
N ALA A 80 -20.15 -27.91 18.83
CA ALA A 80 -21.25 -28.25 19.74
C ALA A 80 -21.72 -29.72 19.55
N ILE A 81 -21.80 -30.21 18.32
CA ILE A 81 -22.15 -31.61 18.02
C ILE A 81 -21.09 -32.55 18.59
N ILE A 82 -19.81 -32.24 18.42
CA ILE A 82 -18.70 -33.04 18.98
C ILE A 82 -18.82 -33.14 20.50
N PHE A 83 -19.10 -32.01 21.18
CA PHE A 83 -19.32 -32.00 22.63
C PHE A 83 -20.55 -32.83 23.04
N LEU A 84 -21.66 -32.75 22.30
CA LEU A 84 -22.86 -33.55 22.54
C LEU A 84 -22.58 -35.06 22.38
N ILE A 85 -21.83 -35.46 21.35
CA ILE A 85 -21.41 -36.85 21.14
C ILE A 85 -20.56 -37.32 22.32
N TYR A 86 -19.60 -36.50 22.76
CA TYR A 86 -18.79 -36.79 23.95
C TYR A 86 -19.66 -37.04 25.19
N LEU A 87 -20.62 -36.15 25.48
CA LEU A 87 -21.55 -36.33 26.60
C LEU A 87 -22.37 -37.61 26.47
N MET A 88 -22.90 -37.89 25.27
CA MET A 88 -23.68 -39.10 25.04
C MET A 88 -22.85 -40.37 25.27
N LEU A 89 -21.61 -40.41 24.77
CA LEU A 89 -20.71 -41.54 24.99
C LEU A 89 -20.42 -41.73 26.48
N GLN A 90 -20.05 -40.67 27.20
CA GLN A 90 -19.69 -40.77 28.62
C GLN A 90 -20.88 -41.18 29.50
N ILE A 91 -22.06 -40.61 29.27
CA ILE A 91 -23.26 -40.86 30.08
C ILE A 91 -23.89 -42.21 29.75
N PHE A 92 -24.09 -42.53 28.47
CA PHE A 92 -24.87 -43.70 28.07
C PHE A 92 -24.02 -44.95 27.85
N LEU A 93 -22.85 -44.81 27.21
CA LEU A 93 -21.98 -45.94 26.90
C LEU A 93 -21.08 -46.31 28.10
N PHE A 94 -20.39 -45.31 28.65
CA PHE A 94 -19.45 -45.52 29.76
C PHE A 94 -20.09 -45.42 31.15
N LYS A 95 -21.38 -45.06 31.24
CA LYS A 95 -22.16 -44.95 32.49
C LYS A 95 -21.48 -44.08 33.55
N ARG A 96 -20.80 -43.02 33.11
CA ARG A 96 -20.09 -42.08 33.97
C ARG A 96 -21.04 -40.96 34.40
N HIS A 97 -21.46 -40.99 35.66
CA HIS A 97 -22.39 -40.01 36.22
C HIS A 97 -21.68 -39.07 37.20
N ASN A 98 -22.13 -38.98 38.46
CA ASN A 98 -21.86 -37.87 39.38
C ASN A 98 -20.38 -37.62 39.74
N LYS A 99 -19.48 -38.60 39.58
CA LYS A 99 -18.05 -38.44 39.93
C LYS A 99 -17.24 -37.68 38.86
N PHE A 100 -17.79 -37.46 37.67
CA PHE A 100 -17.07 -36.92 36.50
C PHE A 100 -17.57 -35.53 36.08
N ILE A 101 -18.36 -34.86 36.93
CA ILE A 101 -18.96 -33.54 36.64
C ILE A 101 -17.90 -32.49 36.30
N VAL A 102 -16.75 -32.51 36.97
CA VAL A 102 -15.65 -31.56 36.72
C VAL A 102 -15.10 -31.71 35.31
N GLU A 103 -15.00 -32.94 34.78
CA GLU A 103 -14.54 -33.20 33.42
C GLU A 103 -15.53 -32.66 32.40
N TYR A 104 -16.82 -32.86 32.63
CA TYR A 104 -17.87 -32.34 31.76
C TYR A 104 -17.89 -30.81 31.73
N LEU A 105 -17.67 -30.17 32.87
CA LEU A 105 -17.57 -28.71 32.97
C LEU A 105 -16.33 -28.18 32.25
N LEU A 106 -15.17 -28.84 32.42
CA LEU A 106 -13.94 -28.43 31.75
C LEU A 106 -14.07 -28.53 30.23
N GLU A 107 -14.60 -29.65 29.73
CA GLU A 107 -14.84 -29.84 28.30
C GLU A 107 -15.90 -28.88 27.74
N ALA A 108 -16.93 -28.55 28.53
CA ALA A 108 -17.90 -27.53 28.17
C ALA A 108 -17.22 -26.16 28.00
N VAL A 109 -16.36 -25.75 28.95
CA VAL A 109 -15.61 -24.50 28.88
C VAL A 109 -14.69 -24.47 27.66
N LEU A 110 -13.97 -25.57 27.39
CA LEU A 110 -13.10 -25.68 26.21
C LEU A 110 -13.89 -25.61 24.89
N SER A 111 -15.07 -26.24 24.84
CA SER A 111 -15.96 -26.18 23.68
C SER A 111 -16.46 -24.75 23.43
N ILE A 112 -16.89 -24.03 24.49
CA ILE A 112 -17.34 -22.64 24.43
C ILE A 112 -16.18 -21.74 24.00
N ALA A 113 -14.97 -21.94 24.54
CA ALA A 113 -13.79 -21.22 24.14
C ALA A 113 -13.47 -21.44 22.64
N CYS A 114 -13.56 -22.68 22.15
CA CYS A 114 -13.39 -22.99 20.74
C CYS A 114 -14.42 -22.28 19.86
N ILE A 115 -15.70 -22.27 20.28
CA ILE A 115 -16.80 -21.60 19.56
C ILE A 115 -16.59 -20.07 19.52
N LEU A 116 -16.19 -19.46 20.64
CA LEU A 116 -16.01 -18.01 20.74
C LEU A 116 -14.74 -17.53 20.05
N PHE A 117 -13.61 -18.22 20.23
CA PHE A 117 -12.30 -17.75 19.76
C PHE A 117 -11.90 -18.36 18.42
N GLY A 118 -12.28 -19.61 18.13
CA GLY A 118 -11.90 -20.34 16.91
C GLY A 118 -12.18 -19.57 15.60
N PRO A 119 -13.38 -19.02 15.39
CA PRO A 119 -13.69 -18.23 14.18
C PRO A 119 -12.86 -16.94 14.03
N ARG A 120 -12.27 -16.42 15.12
CA ARG A 120 -11.45 -15.21 15.09
C ARG A 120 -10.00 -15.49 14.69
N LEU A 121 -9.54 -16.74 14.91
CA LEU A 121 -8.20 -17.19 14.57
C LEU A 121 -8.02 -17.38 13.06
N GLN A 122 -6.79 -17.17 12.57
CA GLN A 122 -6.44 -17.54 11.18
C GLN A 122 -6.58 -19.06 11.00
N MET A 123 -6.83 -19.52 9.76
CA MET A 123 -7.14 -20.94 9.48
C MET A 123 -6.13 -21.92 10.07
N LYS A 124 -4.83 -21.65 9.96
CA LYS A 124 -3.76 -22.49 10.56
C LYS A 124 -3.88 -22.65 12.08
N TYR A 125 -4.20 -21.56 12.79
CA TYR A 125 -4.38 -21.59 14.25
C TYR A 125 -5.72 -22.20 14.63
N ARG A 126 -6.76 -21.95 13.83
CA ARG A 126 -8.07 -22.59 14.00
C ARG A 126 -7.96 -24.12 13.92
N ILE A 127 -7.24 -24.66 12.92
CA ILE A 127 -6.97 -26.10 12.81
C ILE A 127 -6.30 -26.62 14.09
N LEU A 128 -5.21 -25.99 14.53
CA LEU A 128 -4.50 -26.39 15.75
C LEU A 128 -5.36 -26.33 17.01
N THR A 129 -6.19 -25.30 17.17
CA THR A 129 -7.09 -25.17 18.31
C THR A 129 -8.19 -26.25 18.28
N THR A 130 -8.75 -26.56 17.10
CA THR A 130 -9.71 -27.66 16.95
C THR A 130 -9.08 -29.01 17.24
N GLU A 131 -7.86 -29.27 16.77
CA GLU A 131 -7.12 -30.50 17.05
C GLU A 131 -6.81 -30.65 18.54
N ALA A 132 -6.32 -29.59 19.18
CA ALA A 132 -6.08 -29.58 20.61
C ALA A 132 -7.35 -29.95 21.40
N TYR A 133 -8.51 -29.41 21.00
CA TYR A 133 -9.81 -29.76 21.60
C TYR A 133 -10.20 -31.23 21.36
N LEU A 134 -10.02 -31.74 20.15
CA LEU A 134 -10.26 -33.16 19.87
C LEU A 134 -9.33 -34.07 20.69
N PHE A 135 -8.09 -33.65 20.91
CA PHE A 135 -7.16 -34.37 21.77
C PHE A 135 -7.58 -34.34 23.24
N THR A 136 -8.16 -33.27 23.77
CA THR A 136 -8.66 -33.30 25.15
C THR A 136 -9.84 -34.28 25.28
N ILE A 137 -10.74 -34.30 24.30
CA ILE A 137 -11.85 -35.26 24.24
C ILE A 137 -11.36 -36.71 24.31
N ILE A 138 -10.40 -37.09 23.44
CA ILE A 138 -9.87 -38.47 23.41
C ILE A 138 -9.20 -38.82 24.74
N PHE A 139 -8.44 -37.89 25.31
CA PHE A 139 -7.75 -38.07 26.59
C PHE A 139 -8.72 -38.39 27.74
N PHE A 140 -9.86 -37.70 27.81
CA PHE A 140 -10.89 -37.95 28.82
C PHE A 140 -11.74 -39.19 28.54
N ILE A 141 -12.03 -39.51 27.26
CA ILE A 141 -12.70 -40.77 26.88
C ILE A 141 -11.87 -41.97 27.33
N CYS A 142 -10.57 -41.98 27.06
CA CYS A 142 -9.69 -43.08 27.44
C CYS A 142 -9.29 -43.09 28.93
N SER A 143 -9.74 -42.10 29.72
CA SER A 143 -9.40 -41.96 31.15
C SER A 143 -7.89 -41.94 31.42
N TRP A 144 -7.09 -41.45 30.47
CA TRP A 144 -5.64 -41.50 30.54
C TRP A 144 -5.05 -40.59 31.62
N TYR A 145 -5.81 -39.62 32.15
CA TYR A 145 -5.43 -38.80 33.30
C TYR A 145 -5.26 -39.57 34.62
N TYR A 146 -5.69 -40.84 34.71
CA TYR A 146 -5.35 -41.72 35.83
C TYR A 146 -4.06 -42.52 35.62
N GLN A 147 -3.45 -42.42 34.43
CA GLN A 147 -2.33 -43.24 34.01
C GLN A 147 -1.17 -42.36 33.54
N PRO A 148 -0.29 -41.91 34.46
CA PRO A 148 0.82 -41.00 34.15
C PRO A 148 1.74 -41.47 33.02
N GLY A 149 1.86 -42.79 32.83
CA GLY A 149 2.66 -43.40 31.76
C GLY A 149 2.23 -43.00 30.35
N TYR A 150 0.97 -42.56 30.15
CA TYR A 150 0.48 -42.14 28.84
C TYR A 150 0.66 -40.65 28.56
N TYR A 151 1.07 -39.83 29.53
CA TYR A 151 1.11 -38.38 29.37
C TYR A 151 2.13 -37.95 28.30
N VAL A 152 3.36 -38.45 28.43
CA VAL A 152 4.46 -38.10 27.52
C VAL A 152 4.22 -38.68 26.11
N PRO A 153 3.90 -39.98 25.93
CA PRO A 153 3.60 -40.53 24.60
C PRO A 153 2.42 -39.83 23.93
N TYR A 154 1.36 -39.52 24.67
CA TYR A 154 0.19 -38.86 24.11
C TYR A 154 0.49 -37.43 23.67
N LEU A 155 1.15 -36.64 24.52
CA LEU A 155 1.54 -35.27 24.18
C LEU A 155 2.45 -35.24 22.95
N PHE A 156 3.37 -36.19 22.84
CA PHE A 156 4.24 -36.33 21.66
C PHE A 156 3.44 -36.61 20.39
N CYS A 157 2.47 -37.53 20.43
CA CYS A 157 1.56 -37.79 19.31
C CYS A 157 0.74 -36.56 18.92
N CYS A 158 0.21 -35.81 19.89
CA CYS A 158 -0.54 -34.57 19.65
C CYS A 158 0.32 -33.53 18.92
N VAL A 159 1.57 -33.36 19.36
CA VAL A 159 2.52 -32.43 18.71
C VAL A 159 2.83 -32.88 17.28
N LEU A 160 3.11 -34.18 17.07
CA LEU A 160 3.39 -34.71 15.73
C LEU A 160 2.21 -34.54 14.78
N LEU A 161 0.99 -34.84 15.22
CA LEU A 161 -0.22 -34.65 14.42
C LEU A 161 -0.47 -33.18 14.10
N GLY A 162 -0.30 -32.29 15.09
CA GLY A 162 -0.41 -30.84 14.85
C GLY A 162 0.60 -30.33 13.82
N LEU A 163 1.85 -30.79 13.90
CA LEU A 163 2.88 -30.48 12.90
C LEU A 163 2.54 -31.05 11.53
N PHE A 164 2.02 -32.28 11.47
CA PHE A 164 1.58 -32.92 10.24
C PHE A 164 0.42 -32.16 9.59
N SER A 165 -0.58 -31.74 10.35
CA SER A 165 -1.71 -30.96 9.84
C SER A 165 -1.29 -29.59 9.32
N LEU A 166 -0.35 -28.92 9.99
CA LEU A 166 0.27 -27.69 9.46
C LEU A 166 1.03 -27.95 8.16
N PHE A 167 1.75 -29.06 8.07
CA PHE A 167 2.45 -29.47 6.85
C PHE A 167 1.48 -29.78 5.71
N ILE A 168 0.41 -30.53 5.95
CA ILE A 168 -0.64 -30.82 4.97
C ILE A 168 -1.35 -29.55 4.53
N TYR A 169 -1.70 -28.65 5.46
CA TYR A 169 -2.30 -27.36 5.10
C TYR A 169 -1.37 -26.54 4.20
N SER A 170 -0.09 -26.42 4.55
CA SER A 170 0.92 -25.74 3.73
C SER A 170 1.08 -26.38 2.35
N THR A 171 1.11 -27.71 2.30
CA THR A 171 1.28 -28.49 1.07
C THR A 171 0.04 -28.43 0.19
N SER A 172 -1.16 -28.50 0.74
CA SER A 172 -2.43 -28.40 0.00
C SER A 172 -2.59 -27.05 -0.72
N LEU A 173 -2.13 -25.96 -0.09
CA LEU A 173 -2.08 -24.64 -0.74
C LEU A 173 -1.10 -24.62 -1.92
N ARG A 174 0.07 -25.27 -1.77
CA ARG A 174 1.05 -25.41 -2.87
C ARG A 174 0.51 -26.30 -3.99
N LEU A 175 -0.12 -27.42 -3.66
CA LEU A 175 -0.75 -28.32 -4.62
C LEU A 175 -1.88 -27.63 -5.36
N LYS A 176 -2.74 -26.85 -4.68
CA LYS A 176 -3.79 -26.05 -5.34
C LYS A 176 -3.20 -25.07 -6.35
N ARG A 177 -2.08 -24.40 -6.02
CA ARG A 177 -1.34 -23.54 -6.96
C ARG A 177 -0.77 -24.32 -8.14
N PHE A 178 -0.18 -25.48 -7.88
CA PHE A 178 0.37 -26.36 -8.92
C PHE A 178 -0.73 -26.87 -9.86
N TYR A 179 -1.82 -27.45 -9.35
CA TYR A 179 -2.91 -27.94 -10.18
C TYR A 179 -3.55 -26.82 -11.01
N ILE A 180 -3.72 -25.62 -10.44
CA ILE A 180 -4.26 -24.49 -11.20
C ILE A 180 -3.28 -24.01 -12.28
N SER A 181 -1.95 -24.01 -12.02
CA SER A 181 -0.96 -23.65 -13.03
C SER A 181 -0.80 -24.68 -14.15
N GLN A 182 -1.12 -25.95 -13.88
CA GLN A 182 -1.11 -27.03 -14.88
C GLN A 182 -2.38 -27.07 -15.74
N ILE A 183 -3.45 -26.33 -15.39
CA ILE A 183 -4.64 -26.18 -16.25
C ILE A 183 -4.34 -25.13 -17.35
N ARG A 184 -3.28 -25.37 -18.14
CA ARG A 184 -3.10 -24.69 -19.43
C ARG A 184 -4.08 -25.33 -20.42
N ARG A 185 -5.24 -24.70 -20.59
CA ARG A 185 -6.24 -25.12 -21.57
C ARG A 185 -5.80 -24.71 -22.97
N GLU A 186 -6.18 -25.48 -23.98
CA GLU A 186 -6.06 -25.06 -25.37
C GLU A 186 -6.88 -23.77 -25.57
N THR A 187 -6.27 -22.79 -26.22
CA THR A 187 -6.92 -21.54 -26.61
C THR A 187 -7.50 -21.71 -28.00
N GLY A 188 -8.67 -21.12 -28.27
CA GLY A 188 -9.24 -21.10 -29.61
C GLY A 188 -8.38 -20.29 -30.59
N SER A 189 -8.82 -20.22 -31.86
CA SER A 189 -8.16 -19.41 -32.88
C SER A 189 -8.06 -17.93 -32.46
N ILE A 190 -6.90 -17.31 -32.65
CA ILE A 190 -6.68 -15.90 -32.34
C ILE A 190 -7.09 -15.06 -33.56
N ARG A 191 -8.05 -14.16 -33.35
CA ARG A 191 -8.48 -13.20 -34.38
C ARG A 191 -7.78 -11.87 -34.16
N LYS A 192 -7.10 -11.37 -35.18
CA LYS A 192 -6.45 -10.06 -35.24
C LYS A 192 -7.37 -9.08 -35.98
N ILE A 193 -7.60 -7.91 -35.40
CA ILE A 193 -8.35 -6.80 -36.00
C ILE A 193 -7.41 -5.60 -36.02
N VAL A 194 -7.18 -5.04 -37.19
CA VAL A 194 -6.34 -3.85 -37.38
C VAL A 194 -7.25 -2.65 -37.61
N GLN A 195 -7.11 -1.63 -36.78
CA GLN A 195 -7.86 -0.37 -36.77
C GLN A 195 -6.87 0.79 -36.76
N GLU A 196 -6.65 1.43 -37.91
CA GLU A 196 -5.73 2.57 -38.09
C GLU A 196 -4.35 2.35 -37.41
N ASP A 197 -4.19 2.87 -36.18
CA ASP A 197 -2.98 2.84 -35.36
C ASP A 197 -2.98 1.79 -34.22
N THR A 198 -4.01 0.95 -34.14
CA THR A 198 -4.19 -0.04 -33.08
C THR A 198 -4.46 -1.43 -33.62
N ILE A 199 -3.92 -2.43 -32.91
CA ILE A 199 -4.09 -3.84 -33.21
C ILE A 199 -4.79 -4.48 -32.03
N ARG A 200 -5.91 -5.13 -32.32
CA ARG A 200 -6.75 -5.83 -31.36
C ARG A 200 -6.70 -7.34 -31.62
N TYR A 201 -6.32 -8.10 -30.61
CA TYR A 201 -6.40 -9.57 -30.62
C TYR A 201 -7.59 -10.03 -29.80
N GLU A 202 -8.42 -10.86 -30.40
CA GLU A 202 -9.55 -11.52 -29.76
C GLU A 202 -9.22 -13.02 -29.62
N ILE A 203 -9.21 -13.48 -28.36
CA ILE A 203 -8.91 -14.86 -28.00
C ILE A 203 -10.16 -15.44 -27.32
N GLN A 204 -10.79 -16.40 -27.98
CA GLN A 204 -11.94 -17.10 -27.43
C GLN A 204 -11.47 -18.25 -26.53
N GLN A 205 -11.94 -18.26 -25.28
CA GLN A 205 -11.64 -19.30 -24.31
C GLN A 205 -12.84 -20.21 -24.10
N ASP A 206 -12.69 -21.47 -24.46
CA ASP A 206 -13.71 -22.49 -24.21
C ASP A 206 -13.67 -23.01 -22.76
N GLN A 207 -14.86 -23.27 -22.22
CA GLN A 207 -15.09 -23.72 -20.85
C GLN A 207 -15.98 -24.97 -20.88
N PHE A 208 -15.62 -26.01 -20.13
CA PHE A 208 -16.42 -27.25 -20.06
C PHE A 208 -17.77 -27.08 -19.36
N PHE A 209 -17.85 -26.19 -18.36
CA PHE A 209 -19.01 -26.06 -17.46
C PHE A 209 -19.58 -24.63 -17.40
N SER A 210 -19.15 -23.73 -18.28
CA SER A 210 -19.54 -22.32 -18.27
C SER A 210 -19.55 -21.76 -19.68
N ASN A 211 -20.17 -20.60 -19.89
CA ASN A 211 -20.14 -19.94 -21.19
C ASN A 211 -18.69 -19.59 -21.58
N PRO A 212 -18.34 -19.65 -22.88
CA PRO A 212 -17.05 -19.17 -23.35
C PRO A 212 -16.89 -17.69 -22.98
N HIS A 213 -15.66 -17.31 -22.67
CA HIS A 213 -15.31 -15.93 -22.35
C HIS A 213 -14.34 -15.39 -23.39
N LEU A 214 -14.48 -14.10 -23.69
CA LEU A 214 -13.64 -13.39 -24.64
C LEU A 214 -12.51 -12.73 -23.88
N CYS A 215 -11.28 -12.91 -24.36
CA CYS A 215 -10.14 -12.11 -23.94
C CYS A 215 -9.74 -11.21 -25.10
N VAL A 216 -9.61 -9.91 -24.83
CA VAL A 216 -9.23 -8.89 -25.81
C VAL A 216 -7.92 -8.27 -25.36
N LEU A 217 -6.99 -8.15 -26.29
CA LEU A 217 -5.72 -7.47 -26.09
C LEU A 217 -5.56 -6.40 -27.17
N GLU A 218 -5.44 -5.14 -26.78
CA GLU A 218 -5.23 -4.03 -27.70
C GLU A 218 -3.86 -3.40 -27.45
N SER A 219 -3.10 -3.19 -28.52
CA SER A 219 -1.77 -2.58 -28.48
C SER A 219 -1.47 -1.85 -29.78
N LYS A 220 -0.52 -0.90 -29.75
CA LYS A 220 0.00 -0.25 -30.96
C LYS A 220 0.91 -1.18 -31.78
N TYR A 221 1.53 -2.16 -31.13
CA TYR A 221 2.49 -3.05 -31.76
C TYR A 221 1.94 -4.48 -31.91
N SER A 222 2.35 -5.17 -32.98
CA SER A 222 1.92 -6.54 -33.23
C SER A 222 2.74 -7.56 -32.45
N GLY A 223 2.10 -8.63 -31.96
CA GLY A 223 2.77 -9.74 -31.29
C GLY A 223 3.06 -9.49 -29.82
N LEU A 224 4.34 -9.29 -29.49
CA LEU A 224 4.75 -9.04 -28.10
C LEU A 224 4.37 -7.61 -27.71
N VAL A 225 3.49 -7.50 -26.72
CA VAL A 225 2.89 -6.24 -26.29
C VAL A 225 3.93 -5.39 -25.56
N GLU A 226 4.08 -4.16 -26.03
CA GLU A 226 4.99 -3.16 -25.49
C GLU A 226 4.30 -1.80 -25.44
N GLY A 227 4.59 -1.03 -24.40
CA GLY A 227 4.05 0.32 -24.26
C GLY A 227 2.64 0.36 -23.71
N GLU A 228 1.92 1.43 -24.03
CA GLU A 228 0.52 1.59 -23.63
C GLU A 228 -0.34 0.55 -24.32
N SER A 229 -1.05 -0.25 -23.53
CA SER A 229 -1.86 -1.36 -24.02
C SER A 229 -3.02 -1.65 -23.06
N LEU A 230 -4.00 -2.37 -23.59
CA LEU A 230 -5.24 -2.69 -22.91
C LEU A 230 -5.48 -4.20 -22.92
N TRP A 231 -5.90 -4.73 -21.78
CA TRP A 231 -6.33 -6.10 -21.62
C TRP A 231 -7.76 -6.14 -21.08
N ILE A 232 -8.62 -6.97 -21.67
CA ILE A 232 -9.99 -7.18 -21.22
C ILE A 232 -10.24 -8.69 -21.15
N ASP A 233 -10.58 -9.22 -19.98
CA ASP A 233 -11.09 -10.58 -19.82
C ASP A 233 -12.55 -10.51 -19.38
N THR A 234 -13.50 -10.96 -20.21
CA THR A 234 -14.94 -10.86 -19.92
C THR A 234 -15.45 -11.90 -18.90
N SER A 235 -14.59 -12.77 -18.38
CA SER A 235 -14.99 -13.73 -17.35
C SER A 235 -15.34 -13.03 -16.03
N TYR A 236 -16.13 -13.69 -15.18
CA TYR A 236 -16.55 -13.13 -13.88
C TYR A 236 -15.36 -12.76 -12.98
N GLN A 237 -14.29 -13.57 -12.99
CA GLN A 237 -13.04 -13.29 -12.27
C GLN A 237 -11.97 -12.65 -13.17
N GLY A 238 -12.36 -12.20 -14.37
CA GLY A 238 -11.51 -11.50 -15.31
C GLY A 238 -11.18 -10.10 -14.82
N GLU A 239 -10.17 -9.48 -15.43
CA GLU A 239 -9.77 -8.11 -15.16
C GLU A 239 -9.74 -7.30 -16.46
N TYR A 240 -10.09 -6.03 -16.34
CA TYR A 240 -9.78 -4.97 -17.28
C TYR A 240 -8.49 -4.30 -16.81
N VAL A 241 -7.44 -4.29 -17.63
CA VAL A 241 -6.15 -3.64 -17.31
C VAL A 241 -5.79 -2.66 -18.39
N SER A 242 -5.53 -1.41 -18.00
CA SER A 242 -5.07 -0.35 -18.89
C SER A 242 -3.80 0.27 -18.33
N GLY A 243 -2.77 0.39 -19.16
CA GLY A 243 -1.53 1.05 -18.77
C GLY A 243 -0.33 0.54 -19.54
N TRP A 244 0.83 0.58 -18.89
CA TRP A 244 2.10 0.24 -19.52
C TRP A 244 2.42 -1.26 -19.43
N PHE A 245 2.83 -1.83 -20.55
CA PHE A 245 3.27 -3.22 -20.69
C PHE A 245 4.74 -3.24 -21.15
N GLU A 246 5.51 -4.17 -20.60
CA GLU A 246 6.89 -4.47 -21.01
C GLU A 246 7.03 -5.99 -21.13
N ASN A 247 7.54 -6.46 -22.26
CA ASN A 247 7.66 -7.88 -22.60
C ASN A 247 6.36 -8.68 -22.45
N GLY A 248 5.20 -8.10 -22.82
CA GLY A 248 3.90 -8.77 -22.67
C GLY A 248 3.35 -8.84 -21.25
N GLU A 249 3.99 -8.19 -20.28
CA GLU A 249 3.52 -8.14 -18.89
C GLU A 249 3.15 -6.70 -18.50
N PRO A 250 2.03 -6.47 -17.78
CA PRO A 250 1.74 -5.16 -17.22
C PRO A 250 2.81 -4.80 -16.19
N VAL A 251 3.54 -3.72 -16.45
CA VAL A 251 4.55 -3.15 -15.57
C VAL A 251 4.11 -1.73 -15.27
N GLY A 252 3.78 -1.44 -14.00
CA GLY A 252 3.21 -0.15 -13.58
C GLY A 252 3.93 1.02 -14.25
N PRO A 253 3.27 2.14 -14.60
CA PRO A 253 1.94 2.50 -14.19
C PRO A 253 0.83 1.77 -14.96
N PHE A 254 -0.14 1.21 -14.24
CA PHE A 254 -1.36 0.65 -14.82
C PHE A 254 -2.50 0.64 -13.80
N GLU A 255 -3.73 0.64 -14.30
CA GLU A 255 -4.95 0.41 -13.53
C GLU A 255 -5.56 -0.94 -13.92
N SER A 256 -6.10 -1.65 -12.94
CA SER A 256 -6.70 -2.96 -13.10
C SER A 256 -8.01 -3.06 -12.32
N ILE A 257 -9.10 -3.45 -12.99
CA ILE A 257 -10.45 -3.54 -12.42
C ILE A 257 -10.97 -4.97 -12.62
N GLU A 258 -11.34 -5.66 -11.54
CA GLU A 258 -11.94 -7.00 -11.61
C GLU A 258 -13.45 -6.92 -11.92
N ASN A 259 -13.96 -7.72 -12.86
CA ASN A 259 -15.37 -7.62 -13.29
C ASN A 259 -16.38 -7.98 -12.19
N GLY A 260 -16.19 -9.13 -11.54
CA GLY A 260 -17.18 -9.73 -10.66
C GLY A 260 -17.21 -9.13 -9.25
N THR A 261 -16.03 -8.83 -8.70
CA THR A 261 -15.87 -8.26 -7.35
C THR A 261 -15.74 -6.73 -7.37
N ARG A 262 -15.45 -6.14 -8.54
CA ARG A 262 -15.15 -4.72 -8.72
C ARG A 262 -13.98 -4.21 -7.87
N ASN A 263 -13.04 -5.09 -7.56
CA ASN A 263 -11.79 -4.69 -6.91
C ASN A 263 -10.97 -3.84 -7.88
N VAL A 264 -10.48 -2.70 -7.41
CA VAL A 264 -9.63 -1.80 -8.18
C VAL A 264 -8.21 -1.86 -7.64
N LEU A 265 -7.28 -2.07 -8.56
CA LEU A 265 -5.85 -2.19 -8.33
C LEU A 265 -5.14 -1.10 -9.11
N HIS A 266 -4.27 -0.32 -8.47
CA HIS A 266 -3.40 0.64 -9.13
C HIS A 266 -1.95 0.23 -8.95
N SER A 267 -1.17 0.25 -10.03
CA SER A 267 0.27 0.10 -9.97
C SER A 267 0.96 1.40 -10.32
N LEU A 268 2.00 1.74 -9.56
CA LEU A 268 2.81 2.95 -9.74
C LEU A 268 4.30 2.64 -9.54
N ARG A 269 5.18 3.50 -10.08
CA ARG A 269 6.64 3.35 -9.94
C ARG A 269 7.15 4.24 -8.81
N ILE A 270 8.10 3.73 -8.03
CA ILE A 270 8.76 4.45 -6.93
C ILE A 270 10.27 4.28 -7.08
N ILE A 271 11.02 5.38 -7.01
CA ILE A 271 12.48 5.35 -7.00
C ILE A 271 12.94 5.06 -5.57
N PHE A 272 13.99 4.26 -5.40
CA PHE A 272 14.51 4.00 -4.06
C PHE A 272 16.03 4.04 -4.00
N ALA A 273 16.53 4.32 -2.80
CA ALA A 273 17.90 4.12 -2.40
C ALA A 273 17.94 3.30 -1.10
N THR A 274 18.91 2.38 -0.99
CA THR A 274 19.03 1.53 0.19
C THR A 274 20.48 1.19 0.54
N ASP A 275 20.83 1.34 1.81
CA ASP A 275 22.05 0.86 2.45
C ASP A 275 21.75 -0.25 3.48
N ALA A 276 20.51 -0.75 3.53
CA ALA A 276 20.09 -1.82 4.43
C ALA A 276 20.39 -3.23 3.87
N GLN A 277 20.96 -4.11 4.69
CA GLN A 277 21.22 -5.51 4.34
C GLN A 277 20.10 -6.44 4.81
N GLY A 278 19.16 -6.74 3.91
CA GLY A 278 18.17 -7.79 4.10
C GLY A 278 17.16 -7.51 5.22
N LYS A 279 16.48 -8.57 5.65
CA LYS A 279 15.30 -8.46 6.53
C LYS A 279 15.68 -8.42 8.01
N TYR A 280 16.48 -9.36 8.48
CA TYR A 280 16.72 -9.60 9.92
C TYR A 280 18.03 -9.02 10.46
N THR A 281 18.70 -8.14 9.72
CA THR A 281 19.98 -7.58 10.16
C THR A 281 19.92 -6.06 10.23
N ASN A 282 20.72 -5.48 11.12
CA ASN A 282 21.05 -4.06 11.14
C ASN A 282 22.32 -3.75 10.33
N HIS A 283 22.78 -4.69 9.50
CA HIS A 283 24.02 -4.49 8.77
C HIS A 283 23.81 -3.49 7.65
N ARG A 284 24.74 -2.56 7.58
CA ARG A 284 24.88 -1.60 6.51
C ARG A 284 25.61 -2.25 5.33
N LYS A 285 25.07 -2.11 4.13
CA LYS A 285 25.74 -2.38 2.86
C LYS A 285 26.02 -1.06 2.13
N PRO A 286 26.90 -1.04 1.12
CA PRO A 286 27.05 0.14 0.28
C PRO A 286 25.72 0.57 -0.37
N LEU A 287 25.58 1.85 -0.69
CA LEU A 287 24.34 2.42 -1.21
C LEU A 287 23.97 1.82 -2.58
N HIS A 288 22.74 1.33 -2.70
CA HIS A 288 22.16 0.84 -3.96
C HIS A 288 20.96 1.69 -4.37
N TYR A 289 20.72 1.80 -5.67
CA TYR A 289 19.59 2.52 -6.25
C TYR A 289 18.74 1.61 -7.13
N GLY A 290 17.47 1.96 -7.31
CA GLY A 290 16.59 1.23 -8.23
C GLY A 290 15.22 1.88 -8.38
N VAL A 291 14.37 1.23 -9.16
CA VAL A 291 12.97 1.58 -9.35
C VAL A 291 12.11 0.35 -9.11
N ALA A 292 11.05 0.50 -8.33
CA ALA A 292 10.11 -0.58 -8.05
C ALA A 292 8.70 -0.20 -8.51
N GLY A 293 8.00 -1.13 -9.14
CA GLY A 293 6.57 -1.08 -9.36
C GLY A 293 5.85 -1.63 -8.14
N VAL A 294 4.89 -0.86 -7.60
CA VAL A 294 4.07 -1.27 -6.46
C VAL A 294 2.62 -1.31 -6.91
N GLU A 295 1.98 -2.47 -6.80
CA GLU A 295 0.58 -2.73 -7.14
C GLU A 295 -0.25 -2.78 -5.84
N CYS A 296 -1.22 -1.87 -5.72
CA CYS A 296 -1.95 -1.54 -4.50
C CYS A 296 -3.45 -1.79 -4.69
N ASN A 297 -4.14 -2.22 -3.62
CA ASN A 297 -5.61 -2.27 -3.63
C ASN A 297 -6.15 -0.88 -3.32
N VAL A 298 -6.98 -0.33 -4.21
CA VAL A 298 -7.61 0.98 -4.04
C VAL A 298 -9.06 0.83 -3.62
N SER A 299 -9.75 -0.19 -4.13
CA SER A 299 -11.15 -0.46 -3.80
C SER A 299 -11.46 -1.95 -3.72
N GLY A 300 -12.50 -2.29 -2.97
CA GLY A 300 -13.01 -3.66 -2.81
C GLY A 300 -12.32 -4.46 -1.71
N ASN A 301 -12.12 -5.76 -1.96
CA ASN A 301 -11.51 -6.67 -0.99
C ASN A 301 -9.98 -6.56 -0.98
N PHE A 302 -9.37 -6.53 0.21
CA PHE A 302 -7.92 -6.55 0.33
C PHE A 302 -7.38 -7.98 0.14
N TYR A 303 -6.68 -8.23 -0.97
CA TYR A 303 -6.01 -9.52 -1.17
C TYR A 303 -4.81 -9.68 -0.24
N LEU A 304 -4.70 -10.85 0.40
CA LEU A 304 -3.54 -11.21 1.21
C LEU A 304 -2.25 -11.18 0.36
N GLY A 305 -1.27 -10.40 0.79
CA GLY A 305 0.01 -10.26 0.08
C GLY A 305 0.13 -8.99 -0.78
N TYR A 306 -0.98 -8.28 -0.98
CA TYR A 306 -0.98 -6.91 -1.50
C TYR A 306 -0.76 -5.90 -0.35
N PRO A 307 -0.14 -4.74 -0.59
CA PRO A 307 0.44 -4.32 -1.88
C PRO A 307 1.57 -5.23 -2.36
N ARG A 308 1.71 -5.44 -3.67
CA ARG A 308 2.75 -6.27 -4.28
C ARG A 308 3.84 -5.37 -4.84
N CYS A 309 5.10 -5.72 -4.60
CA CYS A 309 6.25 -4.95 -5.05
C CYS A 309 7.08 -5.78 -6.02
N ARG A 310 7.45 -5.21 -7.17
CA ARG A 310 8.34 -5.80 -8.18
C ARG A 310 9.44 -4.80 -8.50
N PHE A 311 10.69 -5.23 -8.49
CA PHE A 311 11.80 -4.38 -8.94
C PHE A 311 11.79 -4.31 -10.47
N ILE A 312 11.72 -3.09 -11.01
CA ILE A 312 11.81 -2.79 -12.44
C ILE A 312 13.28 -2.63 -12.81
N ASN A 313 14.03 -1.91 -11.98
CA ASN A 313 15.48 -1.75 -12.11
C ASN A 313 16.16 -1.82 -10.75
N GLY A 314 17.36 -2.38 -10.70
CA GLY A 314 18.15 -2.53 -9.48
C GLY A 314 17.58 -3.57 -8.48
N PRO A 315 18.11 -3.61 -7.25
CA PRO A 315 19.04 -2.67 -6.65
C PRO A 315 20.45 -2.73 -7.29
N THR A 316 20.93 -1.61 -7.81
CA THR A 316 22.26 -1.49 -8.43
C THR A 316 23.21 -0.76 -7.50
N LEU A 317 24.39 -1.32 -7.26
CA LEU A 317 25.43 -0.73 -6.43
C LEU A 317 25.87 0.61 -7.01
N CYS A 318 25.92 1.65 -6.18
CA CYS A 318 26.51 2.92 -6.60
C CYS A 318 28.03 2.90 -6.41
N GLN A 319 28.75 3.11 -7.51
CA GLN A 319 30.21 3.07 -7.56
C GLN A 319 30.85 4.48 -7.56
N CYS A 320 30.05 5.53 -7.36
CA CYS A 320 30.56 6.91 -7.39
C CYS A 320 31.51 7.18 -6.20
N GLN A 321 32.69 7.72 -6.50
CA GLN A 321 33.64 8.22 -5.49
C GLN A 321 33.58 9.75 -5.32
N GLY A 322 32.77 10.45 -6.13
CA GLY A 322 32.59 11.92 -6.15
C GLY A 322 31.11 12.34 -6.24
N PRO A 323 30.78 13.53 -6.81
CA PRO A 323 29.38 13.99 -6.93
C PRO A 323 28.57 12.97 -7.74
N CYS A 324 27.69 12.26 -7.03
CA CYS A 324 27.08 11.03 -7.49
C CYS A 324 26.03 11.30 -8.58
N GLN A 325 26.00 10.50 -9.65
CA GLN A 325 24.95 10.58 -10.69
C GLN A 325 24.14 9.27 -10.79
N CYS A 326 24.30 8.34 -9.84
CA CYS A 326 23.62 7.05 -9.83
C CYS A 326 22.08 7.18 -9.89
N LEU A 327 21.53 8.27 -9.34
CA LEU A 327 20.09 8.53 -9.34
C LEU A 327 19.55 8.98 -10.72
N ASN A 328 20.32 9.72 -11.53
CA ASN A 328 19.88 10.18 -12.86
C ASN A 328 19.47 9.02 -13.76
N ASN A 329 20.21 7.91 -13.70
CA ASN A 329 19.91 6.70 -14.45
C ASN A 329 18.57 6.06 -14.06
N GLN A 330 18.06 6.32 -12.85
CA GLN A 330 16.79 5.75 -12.40
C GLN A 330 15.58 6.45 -13.01
N PHE A 331 15.71 7.73 -13.40
CA PHE A 331 14.62 8.47 -14.04
C PHE A 331 14.22 7.88 -15.40
N LEU A 332 15.14 7.19 -16.09
CA LEU A 332 14.84 6.44 -17.33
C LEU A 332 13.78 5.34 -17.12
N TYR A 333 13.72 4.79 -15.91
CA TYR A 333 12.79 3.73 -15.54
C TYR A 333 11.55 4.26 -14.80
N TYR A 334 11.52 5.53 -14.43
CA TYR A 334 10.39 6.14 -13.76
C TYR A 334 9.33 6.60 -14.78
N LYS A 335 8.05 6.37 -14.48
CA LYS A 335 6.90 6.74 -15.29
C LYS A 335 5.72 7.04 -14.39
N HIS A 336 4.94 8.07 -14.73
CA HIS A 336 3.70 8.45 -14.05
C HIS A 336 2.48 7.95 -14.84
N SER A 337 1.36 7.69 -14.16
CA SER A 337 0.10 7.26 -14.80
C SER A 337 -0.51 8.29 -15.75
N ASP A 338 -0.08 9.53 -15.63
CA ASP A 338 -0.66 10.67 -16.35
C ASP A 338 0.35 11.31 -17.34
N ASP A 339 1.45 10.63 -17.66
CA ASP A 339 2.48 11.16 -18.56
C ASP A 339 1.93 11.44 -19.97
N ASN A 340 0.97 10.63 -20.45
CA ASN A 340 0.36 10.75 -21.78
C ASN A 340 -1.14 11.09 -21.77
N LYS A 341 -1.73 11.37 -20.61
CA LYS A 341 -3.15 11.70 -20.51
C LYS A 341 -3.38 13.19 -20.79
N PRO A 342 -4.46 13.56 -21.50
CA PRO A 342 -4.87 14.96 -21.62
C PRO A 342 -5.25 15.51 -20.24
N VAL A 343 -5.09 16.83 -20.05
CA VAL A 343 -5.52 17.49 -18.82
C VAL A 343 -7.05 17.59 -18.82
N GLU A 344 -7.71 16.75 -18.02
CA GLU A 344 -9.17 16.73 -17.90
C GLU A 344 -9.70 17.67 -16.82
N THR A 345 -8.93 17.89 -15.75
CA THR A 345 -9.34 18.71 -14.60
C THR A 345 -8.19 19.61 -14.16
N ILE A 346 -8.50 20.86 -13.83
CA ILE A 346 -7.56 21.84 -13.29
C ILE A 346 -8.07 22.26 -11.92
N THR A 347 -7.24 22.11 -10.89
CA THR A 347 -7.54 22.57 -9.54
C THR A 347 -6.81 23.89 -9.28
N VAL A 348 -7.57 24.92 -8.95
CA VAL A 348 -7.07 26.24 -8.57
C VAL A 348 -7.26 26.43 -7.08
N ALA A 349 -6.21 26.83 -6.37
CA ALA A 349 -6.26 27.19 -4.96
C ALA A 349 -5.76 28.62 -4.76
N ILE A 350 -6.48 29.38 -3.94
CA ILE A 350 -6.13 30.73 -3.52
C ILE A 350 -5.77 30.66 -2.04
N ASP A 351 -4.60 31.14 -1.67
CA ASP A 351 -4.18 31.18 -0.27
C ASP A 351 -4.78 32.40 0.47
N SER A 352 -4.55 32.47 1.78
CA SER A 352 -5.02 33.59 2.63
C SER A 352 -4.36 34.93 2.33
N LEU A 353 -3.28 34.94 1.55
CA LEU A 353 -2.56 36.13 1.08
C LEU A 353 -3.00 36.52 -0.35
N ASN A 354 -4.04 35.88 -0.89
CA ASN A 354 -4.51 36.00 -2.27
C ASN A 354 -3.51 35.53 -3.34
N ASN A 355 -2.50 34.74 -2.98
CA ASN A 355 -1.65 34.11 -3.98
C ASN A 355 -2.43 32.99 -4.65
N LEU A 356 -2.38 33.00 -5.97
CA LEU A 356 -3.03 32.03 -6.83
C LEU A 356 -2.07 30.87 -7.09
N SER A 357 -2.55 29.64 -6.94
CA SER A 357 -1.79 28.43 -7.25
C SER A 357 -2.64 27.48 -8.09
N ILE A 358 -2.04 26.90 -9.12
CA ILE A 358 -2.69 25.93 -9.99
C ILE A 358 -1.92 24.62 -9.88
N SER A 359 -2.62 23.53 -9.56
CA SER A 359 -1.98 22.22 -9.46
C SER A 359 -1.38 21.82 -10.81
N GLY A 360 -0.06 21.60 -10.83
CA GLY A 360 0.66 21.20 -12.05
C GLY A 360 1.08 22.33 -12.96
N PHE A 361 0.86 23.60 -12.59
CA PHE A 361 1.27 24.78 -13.37
C PHE A 361 2.01 25.79 -12.49
N GLN A 362 2.97 26.49 -13.08
CA GLN A 362 3.70 27.59 -12.47
C GLN A 362 3.41 28.87 -13.26
N GLY A 363 2.91 29.89 -12.58
CA GLY A 363 2.63 31.21 -13.13
C GLY A 363 2.90 32.27 -12.07
N ASP A 364 3.41 33.41 -12.51
CA ASP A 364 3.69 34.58 -11.67
C ASP A 364 2.64 35.67 -11.96
N VAL A 365 1.36 35.27 -11.91
CA VAL A 365 0.22 36.08 -12.31
C VAL A 365 -0.96 35.87 -11.37
N ASP A 366 -1.67 36.95 -11.07
CA ASP A 366 -2.81 36.96 -10.16
C ASP A 366 -4.15 36.62 -10.84
N ASP A 367 -4.13 36.33 -12.15
CA ASP A 367 -5.31 36.00 -12.96
C ASP A 367 -5.12 34.71 -13.79
N ILE A 368 -6.24 34.04 -14.10
CA ILE A 368 -6.27 32.82 -14.92
C ILE A 368 -7.23 33.04 -16.07
N LYS A 369 -6.77 32.74 -17.29
CA LYS A 369 -7.64 32.52 -18.45
C LYS A 369 -7.64 31.04 -18.81
N LEU A 370 -8.83 30.50 -19.01
CA LEU A 370 -9.01 29.12 -19.46
C LEU A 370 -9.46 29.16 -20.92
N ASN A 371 -8.72 28.48 -21.79
CA ASN A 371 -9.08 28.29 -23.19
C ASN A 371 -9.66 26.88 -23.35
N TYR A 372 -10.67 26.73 -24.20
CA TYR A 372 -11.24 25.43 -24.53
C TYR A 372 -11.23 25.27 -26.04
N ASP A 373 -10.22 24.56 -26.55
CA ASP A 373 -10.00 24.34 -27.97
C ASP A 373 -9.97 22.82 -28.26
N ASN A 374 -10.69 22.38 -29.28
CA ASN A 374 -10.73 20.98 -29.74
C ASN A 374 -11.01 19.92 -28.65
N GLY A 375 -11.81 20.27 -27.63
CA GLY A 375 -12.15 19.34 -26.55
C GLY A 375 -11.10 19.23 -25.44
N GLN A 376 -10.05 20.06 -25.47
CA GLN A 376 -9.03 20.13 -24.44
C GLN A 376 -9.12 21.44 -23.68
N ILE A 377 -8.94 21.38 -22.36
CA ILE A 377 -8.86 22.57 -21.52
C ILE A 377 -7.39 23.02 -21.52
N GLY A 378 -7.14 24.18 -22.11
CA GLY A 378 -5.86 24.89 -22.06
C GLY A 378 -5.88 25.95 -20.96
N ILE A 379 -4.74 26.15 -20.31
CA ILE A 379 -4.52 27.28 -19.42
C ILE A 379 -3.78 28.37 -20.20
N ASP A 380 -4.05 29.63 -19.86
CA ASP A 380 -3.29 30.80 -20.30
C ASP A 380 -1.78 30.50 -20.41
N GLU A 381 -1.15 30.95 -21.49
CA GLU A 381 0.29 30.74 -21.74
C GLU A 381 1.20 31.31 -20.64
N ARG A 382 0.68 32.26 -19.85
CA ARG A 382 1.36 32.81 -18.66
C ARG A 382 1.46 31.81 -17.49
N TRP A 383 0.62 30.78 -17.50
CA TRP A 383 0.67 29.62 -16.61
C TRP A 383 1.33 28.48 -17.36
N LEU A 384 2.63 28.34 -17.18
CA LEU A 384 3.37 27.26 -17.81
C LEU A 384 3.07 25.95 -17.06
N PRO A 385 2.75 24.85 -17.77
CA PRO A 385 2.74 23.55 -17.13
C PRO A 385 4.10 23.36 -16.47
N ILE A 386 4.11 22.86 -15.23
CA ILE A 386 5.34 22.60 -14.49
C ILE A 386 6.23 21.77 -15.41
N ALA A 387 7.25 22.43 -15.96
CA ALA A 387 8.19 21.82 -16.88
C ALA A 387 8.96 20.73 -16.14
N GLU A 388 9.82 19.99 -16.82
CA GLU A 388 10.76 19.08 -16.15
C GLU A 388 11.57 19.75 -15.01
N GLU A 389 11.67 21.09 -15.02
CA GLU A 389 12.37 21.93 -14.07
C GLU A 389 11.61 22.25 -12.77
N GLY A 390 10.34 21.84 -12.64
CA GLY A 390 9.58 21.99 -11.38
C GLY A 390 9.11 20.68 -10.75
N LYS A 391 9.76 19.56 -11.09
CA LYS A 391 9.57 18.29 -10.36
C LYS A 391 10.01 18.45 -8.90
N GLU A 392 9.22 17.91 -7.98
CA GLU A 392 9.47 17.95 -6.54
C GLU A 392 9.70 16.53 -6.02
N ALA A 393 10.60 16.36 -5.05
CA ALA A 393 10.86 15.03 -4.46
C ALA A 393 10.03 14.83 -3.18
N LEU A 394 9.27 13.74 -3.12
CA LEU A 394 8.69 13.23 -1.88
C LEU A 394 9.56 12.08 -1.35
N ILE A 395 10.34 12.31 -0.30
CA ILE A 395 11.30 11.35 0.25
C ILE A 395 10.72 10.71 1.52
N TYR A 396 10.35 9.44 1.43
CA TYR A 396 9.90 8.63 2.56
C TYR A 396 11.05 7.90 3.26
N ILE A 397 11.13 8.09 4.58
CA ILE A 397 12.08 7.42 5.47
C ILE A 397 11.30 6.57 6.47
N HIS A 398 11.41 5.25 6.33
CA HIS A 398 10.65 4.29 7.12
C HIS A 398 11.17 4.14 8.55
N GLY A 399 10.36 3.54 9.42
CA GLY A 399 10.70 3.23 10.82
C GLY A 399 11.31 1.85 11.04
N LEU A 400 11.25 1.40 12.30
CA LEU A 400 11.56 0.02 12.71
C LEU A 400 10.57 -0.96 12.06
N ASN A 401 10.99 -2.22 11.93
CA ASN A 401 10.14 -3.32 11.49
C ASN A 401 9.71 -3.23 10.02
N HIS A 402 10.51 -2.58 9.18
CA HIS A 402 10.29 -2.49 7.74
C HIS A 402 11.55 -2.86 6.96
N THR A 403 11.37 -3.67 5.93
CA THR A 403 12.36 -3.83 4.86
C THR A 403 12.14 -2.75 3.79
N LEU A 404 13.08 -2.60 2.85
CA LEU A 404 12.89 -1.79 1.64
C LEU A 404 11.54 -2.09 0.96
N VAL A 405 11.22 -3.38 0.81
CA VAL A 405 9.97 -3.81 0.17
C VAL A 405 8.75 -3.37 0.98
N ASP A 406 8.80 -3.44 2.31
CA ASP A 406 7.69 -2.99 3.16
C ASP A 406 7.52 -1.46 3.10
N ALA A 407 8.62 -0.71 3.05
CA ALA A 407 8.62 0.73 2.90
C ALA A 407 8.02 1.16 1.54
N LEU A 408 8.45 0.51 0.46
CA LEU A 408 7.88 0.69 -0.89
C LEU A 408 6.38 0.40 -0.92
N LYS A 409 5.93 -0.69 -0.29
CA LYS A 409 4.50 -1.04 -0.21
C LYS A 409 3.68 0.01 0.55
N ARG A 410 4.22 0.56 1.65
CA ARG A 410 3.53 1.59 2.43
C ARG A 410 3.41 2.90 1.66
N LEU A 411 4.51 3.39 1.10
CA LEU A 411 4.47 4.60 0.28
C LEU A 411 3.59 4.38 -0.96
N GLY A 412 3.69 3.23 -1.63
CA GLY A 412 2.85 2.93 -2.78
C GLY A 412 1.37 2.89 -2.46
N GLN A 413 0.97 2.35 -1.31
CA GLN A 413 -0.44 2.36 -0.91
C GLN A 413 -0.95 3.78 -0.61
N LEU A 414 -0.12 4.63 0.00
CA LEU A 414 -0.41 6.06 0.21
C LEU A 414 -0.61 6.77 -1.14
N LEU A 415 0.32 6.57 -2.08
CA LEU A 415 0.28 7.21 -3.39
C LEU A 415 -0.91 6.77 -4.25
N ALA A 416 -1.21 5.46 -4.24
CA ALA A 416 -2.33 4.88 -4.98
C ALA A 416 -3.70 5.41 -4.51
N LEU A 417 -3.85 5.65 -3.20
CA LEU A 417 -5.08 6.20 -2.65
C LEU A 417 -5.14 7.74 -2.77
N GLY A 418 -3.99 8.41 -2.66
CA GLY A 418 -3.90 9.87 -2.65
C GLY A 418 -3.96 10.54 -4.03
N HIS A 419 -3.75 9.80 -5.13
CA HIS A 419 -3.73 10.35 -6.50
C HIS A 419 -2.82 11.59 -6.62
N PHE A 420 -1.54 11.39 -6.30
CA PHE A 420 -0.55 12.47 -6.35
C PHE A 420 -0.30 12.91 -7.81
N PRO A 421 -0.08 14.22 -8.05
CA PRO A 421 0.13 14.74 -9.39
C PRO A 421 1.54 14.41 -9.92
N LYS A 422 1.68 14.39 -11.25
CA LYS A 422 2.90 13.96 -11.97
C LYS A 422 4.19 14.71 -11.60
N HIS A 423 4.09 15.93 -11.08
CA HIS A 423 5.26 16.72 -10.67
C HIS A 423 5.85 16.25 -9.33
N ILE A 424 5.11 15.49 -8.51
CA ILE A 424 5.61 14.89 -7.27
C ILE A 424 6.24 13.53 -7.58
N ILE A 425 7.56 13.43 -7.41
CA ILE A 425 8.31 12.21 -7.67
C ILE A 425 8.57 11.49 -6.33
N PRO A 426 8.05 10.26 -6.14
CA PRO A 426 8.19 9.53 -4.89
C PRO A 426 9.53 8.79 -4.80
N PHE A 427 10.19 8.98 -3.66
CA PHE A 427 11.43 8.30 -3.28
C PHE A 427 11.28 7.56 -1.96
N VAL A 428 11.89 6.38 -1.85
CA VAL A 428 12.10 5.70 -0.57
C VAL A 428 13.59 5.65 -0.26
N PHE A 429 13.97 6.17 0.91
CA PHE A 429 15.29 5.92 1.48
C PHE A 429 15.19 4.84 2.56
N SER A 430 15.78 3.68 2.29
CA SER A 430 15.73 2.52 3.19
C SER A 430 17.05 2.29 3.92
N TRP A 431 17.02 2.55 5.22
CA TRP A 431 18.16 2.45 6.14
C TRP A 431 18.10 1.17 6.99
N PRO A 432 19.22 0.71 7.59
CA PRO A 432 19.29 -0.56 8.33
C PRO A 432 18.55 -0.53 9.69
N SER A 433 17.24 -0.31 9.65
CA SER A 433 16.37 -0.16 10.83
C SER A 433 15.97 -1.47 11.51
N CYS A 434 16.35 -2.64 10.96
CA CYS A 434 15.88 -3.99 11.34
C CYS A 434 14.40 -4.26 11.09
N SER A 435 14.07 -5.44 10.53
CA SER A 435 12.68 -5.91 10.48
C SER A 435 12.22 -6.63 11.78
N ASN A 436 12.92 -6.46 12.90
CA ASN A 436 12.62 -7.15 14.16
C ASN A 436 12.41 -6.13 15.29
N PRO A 437 11.18 -6.00 15.83
CA PRO A 437 10.90 -5.10 16.94
C PRO A 437 11.75 -5.33 18.19
N PHE A 438 12.20 -6.57 18.44
CA PHE A 438 13.03 -6.89 19.61
C PHE A 438 14.43 -6.29 19.54
N LEU A 439 14.88 -5.85 18.36
CA LEU A 439 16.18 -5.20 18.16
C LEU A 439 16.08 -3.66 18.20
N TYR A 440 15.04 -3.13 18.86
CA TYR A 440 14.79 -1.68 18.97
C TYR A 440 16.03 -0.87 19.34
N CYS A 441 16.74 -1.25 20.42
CA CYS A 441 17.92 -0.51 20.87
C CYS A 441 19.05 -0.49 19.83
N CYS A 442 19.22 -1.60 19.08
CA CYS A 442 20.19 -1.66 17.99
C CYS A 442 19.79 -0.70 16.85
N ALA A 443 18.51 -0.69 16.47
CA ALA A 443 18.00 0.21 15.44
C ALA A 443 18.11 1.70 15.84
N ALA A 444 17.81 2.04 17.09
CA ALA A 444 17.95 3.39 17.63
C ALA A 444 19.42 3.86 17.71
N ASN A 445 20.37 2.94 17.95
CA ASN A 445 21.79 3.26 17.87
C ASN A 445 22.22 3.49 16.42
N VAL A 446 21.80 2.62 15.50
CA VAL A 446 22.10 2.74 14.07
C VAL A 446 21.49 4.02 13.49
N SER A 447 20.31 4.46 13.94
CA SER A 447 19.73 5.72 13.48
C SER A 447 20.61 6.94 13.79
N SER A 448 21.51 6.81 14.76
CA SER A 448 22.45 7.85 15.20
C SER A 448 23.85 7.68 14.60
N ASP A 449 24.07 6.68 13.74
CA ASP A 449 25.40 6.37 13.19
C ASP A 449 25.72 7.27 11.98
N ASN A 450 26.85 7.97 12.06
CA ASN A 450 27.36 8.82 10.99
C ASN A 450 27.52 8.09 9.64
N ALA A 451 27.78 6.78 9.65
CA ALA A 451 27.97 6.00 8.42
C ALA A 451 26.70 5.92 7.56
N VAL A 452 25.52 5.80 8.19
CA VAL A 452 24.21 5.79 7.50
C VAL A 452 23.75 7.21 7.14
N HIS A 453 24.06 8.21 7.98
CA HIS A 453 23.80 9.62 7.64
C HIS A 453 24.58 10.07 6.40
N ARG A 454 25.83 9.60 6.25
CA ARG A 454 26.63 9.85 5.04
C ARG A 454 26.00 9.25 3.78
N ASP A 455 25.29 8.14 3.89
CA ASP A 455 24.60 7.53 2.75
C ASP A 455 23.33 8.27 2.38
N LEU A 456 22.56 8.79 3.37
CA LEU A 456 21.47 9.72 3.09
C LEU A 456 22.00 11.00 2.43
N ARG A 457 23.11 11.54 2.92
CA ARG A 457 23.76 12.71 2.30
C ARG A 457 24.19 12.41 0.85
N ARG A 458 24.79 11.24 0.59
CA ARG A 458 25.16 10.81 -0.77
C ARG A 458 23.94 10.65 -1.69
N PHE A 459 22.83 10.15 -1.15
CA PHE A 459 21.56 10.09 -1.86
C PHE A 459 21.10 11.50 -2.26
N LEU A 460 21.08 12.46 -1.33
CA LEU A 460 20.70 13.85 -1.60
C LEU A 460 21.67 14.56 -2.55
N TYR A 461 22.97 14.32 -2.45
CA TYR A 461 23.93 14.80 -3.46
C TYR A 461 23.62 14.26 -4.85
N SER A 462 23.23 12.99 -4.96
CA SER A 462 22.84 12.43 -6.26
C SER A 462 21.54 13.02 -6.79
N LEU A 463 20.62 13.38 -5.90
CA LEU A 463 19.38 14.08 -6.23
C LEU A 463 19.66 15.51 -6.71
N ARG A 464 20.71 16.17 -6.20
CA ARG A 464 21.06 17.56 -6.57
C ARG A 464 21.50 17.67 -8.03
N ASN A 465 22.01 16.57 -8.58
CA ASN A 465 22.39 16.46 -9.99
C ASN A 465 21.19 16.18 -10.92
N THR A 466 19.96 16.20 -10.38
CA THR A 466 18.70 16.12 -11.14
C THR A 466 18.10 17.52 -11.29
N LYS A 467 16.95 17.63 -11.96
CA LYS A 467 16.20 18.90 -12.09
C LYS A 467 15.32 19.25 -10.87
N ILE A 468 15.42 18.49 -9.78
CA ILE A 468 14.57 18.68 -8.59
C ILE A 468 15.20 19.73 -7.68
N LYS A 469 14.43 20.78 -7.36
CA LYS A 469 14.81 21.83 -6.39
C LYS A 469 14.05 21.73 -5.06
N LYS A 470 12.77 21.38 -5.12
CA LYS A 470 11.88 21.30 -3.95
C LYS A 470 11.81 19.89 -3.37
N ILE A 471 11.90 19.78 -2.05
CA ILE A 471 11.89 18.51 -1.33
C ILE A 471 10.85 18.52 -0.21
N HIS A 472 10.14 17.40 -0.10
CA HIS A 472 9.24 17.04 0.98
C HIS A 472 9.77 15.79 1.69
N PHE A 473 10.00 15.85 2.99
CA PHE A 473 10.42 14.71 3.80
C PHE A 473 9.23 14.11 4.54
N LEU A 474 9.08 12.80 4.47
CA LEU A 474 8.08 12.02 5.20
C LEU A 474 8.80 11.00 6.10
N GLY A 475 8.95 11.34 7.38
CA GLY A 475 9.59 10.46 8.37
C GLY A 475 8.56 9.72 9.21
N HIS A 476 8.68 8.39 9.33
CA HIS A 476 7.81 7.59 10.21
C HIS A 476 8.58 6.95 11.36
N SER A 477 8.08 7.09 12.60
CA SER A 477 8.64 6.42 13.78
C SER A 477 10.15 6.68 13.94
N LEU A 478 10.99 5.64 14.04
CA LEU A 478 12.46 5.79 14.07
C LEU A 478 13.05 6.48 12.82
N GLY A 479 12.33 6.50 11.69
CA GLY A 479 12.73 7.25 10.50
C GLY A 479 12.77 8.76 10.74
N THR A 480 11.88 9.28 11.59
CA THR A 480 11.92 10.68 12.05
C THR A 480 13.19 10.96 12.84
N ARG A 481 13.55 10.07 13.77
CA ARG A 481 14.79 10.19 14.55
C ARG A 481 16.03 10.13 13.66
N PHE A 482 16.06 9.18 12.73
CA PHE A 482 17.15 9.07 11.76
C PHE A 482 17.34 10.38 10.97
N PHE A 483 16.25 10.97 10.46
CA PHE A 483 16.31 12.23 9.72
C PHE A 483 16.82 13.38 10.60
N LEU A 484 16.20 13.61 11.76
CA LEU A 484 16.56 14.73 12.65
C LEU A 484 18.02 14.62 13.12
N GLN A 485 18.48 13.42 13.49
CA GLN A 485 19.88 13.22 13.88
C GLN A 485 20.87 13.41 12.73
N SER A 486 20.45 13.14 11.48
CA SER A 486 21.27 13.38 10.30
C SER A 486 21.33 14.85 9.88
N PHE A 487 20.41 15.70 10.40
CA PHE A 487 20.20 17.06 9.90
C PHE A 487 21.45 17.93 9.92
N SER A 488 22.26 17.83 10.98
CA SER A 488 23.53 18.57 11.11
C SER A 488 24.51 18.33 9.95
N MET A 489 24.46 17.14 9.34
CA MET A 489 25.25 16.75 8.17
C MET A 489 24.56 17.15 6.85
N LEU A 490 23.23 17.27 6.84
CA LEU A 490 22.46 17.56 5.63
C LEU A 490 22.29 19.07 5.38
N LYS A 491 22.36 19.91 6.42
CA LYS A 491 22.09 21.36 6.34
C LYS A 491 22.87 22.08 5.23
N GLU A 492 24.06 21.61 4.87
CA GLU A 492 24.86 22.17 3.77
C GLU A 492 24.23 22.02 2.38
N LEU A 493 23.20 21.19 2.25
CA LEU A 493 22.46 20.94 1.01
C LEU A 493 21.14 21.72 0.95
N PHE A 494 20.75 22.40 2.01
CA PHE A 494 19.46 23.07 2.14
C PHE A 494 19.65 24.58 2.15
N ALA A 495 18.81 25.29 1.40
CA ALA A 495 18.75 26.74 1.46
C ALA A 495 18.06 27.19 2.74
N PRO A 496 18.47 28.33 3.32
CA PRO A 496 17.64 29.03 4.30
C PRO A 496 16.28 29.41 3.68
N THR A 497 15.20 29.36 4.46
CA THR A 497 13.84 29.67 4.01
C THR A 497 13.69 31.09 3.45
N GLU A 498 14.46 32.04 3.99
CA GLU A 498 14.53 33.44 3.51
C GLU A 498 15.14 33.58 2.11
N GLU A 499 15.89 32.58 1.66
CA GLU A 499 16.55 32.55 0.35
C GLU A 499 15.79 31.72 -0.68
N PHE A 500 14.65 31.13 -0.32
CA PHE A 500 13.80 30.40 -1.27
C PHE A 500 13.46 31.32 -2.44
N CYS A 501 13.32 30.75 -3.64
CA CYS A 501 13.16 31.43 -4.92
C CYS A 501 14.43 32.14 -5.46
N ARG A 502 15.57 32.12 -4.75
CA ARG A 502 16.85 32.60 -5.28
C ARG A 502 17.62 31.46 -5.97
N ASP A 503 18.51 31.80 -6.91
CA ASP A 503 19.36 30.80 -7.53
C ASP A 503 20.60 30.51 -6.66
N HIS A 504 20.45 29.57 -5.72
CA HIS A 504 21.50 29.14 -4.79
C HIS A 504 22.03 27.72 -5.09
N GLY A 505 21.39 26.99 -6.01
CA GLY A 505 21.73 25.60 -6.35
C GLY A 505 21.62 24.62 -5.17
N LEU A 506 20.93 24.99 -4.08
CA LEU A 506 20.62 24.15 -2.91
C LEU A 506 19.16 23.71 -2.98
N PHE A 507 18.75 22.75 -2.14
CA PHE A 507 17.35 22.34 -2.08
C PHE A 507 16.52 23.26 -1.20
N GLU A 508 15.27 23.47 -1.61
CA GLU A 508 14.23 24.13 -0.82
C GLU A 508 13.41 23.06 -0.12
N VAL A 509 13.54 22.94 1.22
CA VAL A 509 12.77 21.96 2.00
C VAL A 509 11.43 22.58 2.38
N HIS A 510 10.39 22.22 1.63
CA HIS A 510 9.06 22.78 1.81
C HIS A 510 8.32 22.16 3.00
N ASN A 511 8.31 20.83 3.09
CA ASN A 511 7.58 20.12 4.12
C ASN A 511 8.47 19.10 4.84
N LEU A 512 8.47 19.15 6.17
CA LEU A 512 8.93 18.07 7.05
C LEU A 512 7.72 17.47 7.76
N ILE A 513 7.30 16.29 7.31
CA ILE A 513 6.15 15.59 7.85
C ILE A 513 6.61 14.46 8.76
N LEU A 514 6.25 14.56 10.04
CA LEU A 514 6.63 13.65 11.10
C LEU A 514 5.43 12.78 11.48
N LEU A 515 5.47 11.50 11.11
CA LEU A 515 4.40 10.55 11.35
C LEU A 515 4.74 9.67 12.57
N SER A 516 4.03 9.88 13.67
CA SER A 516 4.24 9.12 14.92
C SER A 516 5.73 9.03 15.30
N GLY A 517 6.44 10.16 15.23
CA GLY A 517 7.89 10.21 15.31
C GLY A 517 8.47 9.70 16.65
N ASP A 518 9.47 8.83 16.59
CA ASP A 518 10.18 8.31 17.77
C ASP A 518 11.45 9.12 18.07
N TYR A 519 11.26 10.40 18.36
CA TYR A 519 12.32 11.32 18.78
C TYR A 519 12.02 11.89 20.17
N ASP A 520 13.05 12.17 20.96
CA ASP A 520 12.85 12.74 22.29
C ASP A 520 12.29 14.15 22.20
N ALA A 521 11.22 14.43 22.95
CA ALA A 521 10.52 15.71 22.88
C ALA A 521 11.35 16.87 23.45
N ALA A 522 12.22 16.62 24.44
CA ALA A 522 13.10 17.67 24.97
C ALA A 522 14.21 17.97 23.96
N THR A 523 14.86 16.92 23.44
CA THR A 523 15.86 17.07 22.38
C THR A 523 15.30 17.72 21.12
N PHE A 524 14.04 17.44 20.75
CA PHE A 524 13.37 18.10 19.62
C PHE A 524 13.26 19.63 19.81
N VAL A 525 12.95 20.08 21.03
CA VAL A 525 12.89 21.51 21.36
C VAL A 525 14.29 22.13 21.34
N ASP A 526 15.30 21.41 21.83
CA ASP A 526 16.69 21.89 21.81
C ASP A 526 17.24 21.99 20.38
N ASP A 527 16.90 21.03 19.50
CA ASP A 527 17.34 21.00 18.10
C ASP A 527 16.51 21.94 17.19
N TYR A 528 15.35 22.43 17.65
CA TYR A 528 14.44 23.25 16.85
C TYR A 528 15.11 24.45 16.16
N PRO A 529 15.93 25.27 16.85
CA PRO A 529 16.59 26.42 16.24
C PRO A 529 17.57 26.05 15.14
N ASP A 530 18.10 24.81 15.14
CA ASP A 530 19.10 24.36 14.17
C ASP A 530 18.46 24.02 12.82
N PHE A 531 17.25 23.46 12.81
CA PHE A 531 16.60 23.02 11.57
C PHE A 531 15.51 23.95 11.05
N ILE A 532 14.84 24.71 11.92
CA ILE A 532 13.71 25.54 11.47
C ILE A 532 14.08 26.60 10.42
N PRO A 533 15.28 27.22 10.41
CA PRO A 533 15.63 28.21 9.38
C PRO A 533 15.73 27.64 7.96
N TYR A 534 15.73 26.31 7.79
CA TYR A 534 15.88 25.64 6.50
C TYR A 534 14.61 24.94 6.03
N ILE A 535 13.59 24.83 6.89
CA ILE A 535 12.38 24.05 6.64
C ILE A 535 11.18 24.99 6.70
N LYS A 536 10.45 25.10 5.60
CA LYS A 536 9.32 26.04 5.50
C LYS A 536 8.14 25.65 6.38
N HIS A 537 7.77 24.36 6.40
CA HIS A 537 6.66 23.86 7.20
C HIS A 537 6.99 22.53 7.89
N VAL A 538 6.64 22.42 9.18
CA VAL A 538 6.78 21.19 9.96
C VAL A 538 5.41 20.72 10.42
N SER A 539 5.04 19.49 10.10
CA SER A 539 3.76 18.89 10.53
C SER A 539 4.01 17.62 11.31
N LEU A 540 3.53 17.57 12.56
CA LEU A 540 3.63 16.41 13.45
C LEU A 540 2.25 15.75 13.59
N TYR A 541 2.14 14.53 13.09
CA TYR A 541 0.98 13.67 13.32
C TYR A 541 1.25 12.77 14.53
N ALA A 542 0.50 12.99 15.60
CA ALA A 542 0.71 12.32 16.89
C ALA A 542 -0.56 11.61 17.39
N ASP A 543 -0.39 10.58 18.23
CA ASP A 543 -1.48 9.97 19.01
C ASP A 543 -0.95 9.67 20.42
N SER A 544 -1.56 10.27 21.44
CA SER A 544 -1.19 10.05 22.84
C SER A 544 -1.32 8.59 23.30
N ARG A 545 -2.08 7.77 22.57
CA ARG A 545 -2.33 6.35 22.85
C ARG A 545 -1.46 5.43 21.98
N ASP A 546 -0.45 5.94 21.29
CA ASP A 546 0.51 5.14 20.55
C ASP A 546 1.24 4.14 21.48
N MET A 547 0.96 2.85 21.32
CA MET A 547 1.51 1.80 22.18
C MET A 547 2.97 1.48 21.86
N ALA A 548 3.38 1.61 20.59
CA ALA A 548 4.76 1.35 20.22
C ALA A 548 5.68 2.45 20.78
N LEU A 549 5.25 3.71 20.68
CA LEU A 549 5.98 4.81 21.30
C LEU A 549 5.92 4.75 22.83
N ARG A 550 4.86 4.17 23.43
CA ARG A 550 4.83 3.93 24.88
C ARG A 550 5.91 2.95 25.30
N SER A 551 6.15 1.91 24.50
CA SER A 551 7.27 0.98 24.70
C SER A 551 8.63 1.66 24.52
N SER A 552 8.79 2.51 23.50
CA SER A 552 10.00 3.32 23.32
C SER A 552 10.25 4.24 24.53
N LYS A 553 9.23 4.99 24.98
CA LYS A 553 9.29 5.86 26.16
C LYS A 553 9.75 5.10 27.40
N PHE A 554 9.24 3.88 27.61
CA PHE A 554 9.67 3.03 28.71
C PHE A 554 11.15 2.60 28.58
N MET A 555 11.58 2.16 27.40
CA MET A 555 12.95 1.69 27.18
C MET A 555 13.99 2.81 27.23
N MET A 556 13.68 3.97 26.66
CA MET A 556 14.60 5.09 26.46
C MET A 556 14.37 6.25 27.46
N ARG A 557 13.47 6.08 28.43
CA ARG A 557 13.19 7.02 29.54
C ARG A 557 13.00 8.49 29.13
N GLY A 558 12.18 8.74 28.11
CA GLY A 558 11.92 10.10 27.60
C GLY A 558 10.61 10.19 26.84
N SER A 559 10.00 11.38 26.80
CA SER A 559 8.74 11.58 26.06
C SER A 559 9.02 11.57 24.56
N ARG A 560 8.13 10.97 23.78
CA ARG A 560 8.29 10.90 22.32
C ARG A 560 7.39 11.89 21.62
N ILE A 561 7.93 12.58 20.60
CA ILE A 561 7.18 13.58 19.85
C ILE A 561 5.88 13.00 19.26
N GLY A 562 5.87 11.75 18.79
CA GLY A 562 4.67 11.11 18.25
C GLY A 562 3.58 10.77 19.27
N GLN A 563 3.84 10.92 20.57
CA GLN A 563 2.82 10.85 21.64
C GLN A 563 2.44 12.23 22.17
N ASN A 564 3.14 13.28 21.73
CA ASN A 564 2.91 14.63 22.20
C ASN A 564 1.78 15.26 21.39
N VAL A 565 0.58 15.28 21.97
CA VAL A 565 -0.60 15.98 21.45
C VAL A 565 -0.79 17.34 22.14
N SER A 566 0.33 18.01 22.43
CA SER A 566 0.34 19.34 23.02
C SER A 566 1.38 20.22 22.33
N VAL A 567 1.14 21.52 22.40
CA VAL A 567 2.01 22.54 21.82
C VAL A 567 3.40 22.49 22.45
N PHE A 568 4.44 22.53 21.60
CA PHE A 568 5.82 22.65 22.08
C PHE A 568 6.13 24.06 22.55
N LYS A 569 6.95 24.14 23.59
CA LYS A 569 7.42 25.40 24.16
C LYS A 569 8.94 25.37 24.29
N ASP A 570 9.57 26.50 24.04
CA ASP A 570 10.99 26.68 24.29
C ASP A 570 11.31 26.73 25.81
N LEU A 571 12.59 26.85 26.14
CA LEU A 571 13.06 26.95 27.52
C LEU A 571 12.52 28.18 28.27
N ASN A 572 12.06 29.21 27.56
CA ASN A 572 11.46 30.43 28.10
C ASN A 572 9.92 30.33 28.21
N GLY A 573 9.33 29.19 27.81
CA GLY A 573 7.89 28.97 27.80
C GLY A 573 7.16 29.59 26.59
N LYS A 574 7.88 30.13 25.60
CA LYS A 574 7.32 30.63 24.34
C LYS A 574 6.91 29.45 23.46
N LYS A 575 5.71 29.53 22.86
CA LYS A 575 5.22 28.56 21.88
C LYS A 575 6.16 28.50 20.66
N LEU A 576 6.40 27.29 20.17
CA LEU A 576 7.02 27.08 18.86
C LEU A 576 5.93 27.17 17.79
N ASP A 577 5.84 28.31 17.09
CA ASP A 577 4.72 28.62 16.20
C ASP A 577 4.82 27.94 14.82
N ASP A 578 6.01 27.52 14.40
CA ASP A 578 6.25 26.93 13.06
C ASP A 578 6.05 25.41 13.00
N ILE A 579 5.42 24.82 14.03
CA ILE A 579 5.10 23.39 14.11
C ILE A 579 3.60 23.20 14.21
N ASP A 580 3.02 22.59 13.19
CA ASP A 580 1.64 22.12 13.22
C ASP A 580 1.59 20.78 13.96
N VAL A 581 0.95 20.74 15.14
CA VAL A 581 0.68 19.49 15.87
C VAL A 581 -0.73 19.01 15.52
N ILE A 582 -0.83 17.87 14.85
CA ILE A 582 -2.09 17.24 14.44
C ILE A 582 -2.34 15.99 15.30
N ASP A 583 -3.40 16.02 16.09
CA ASP A 583 -3.87 14.87 16.85
C ASP A 583 -4.66 13.92 15.95
N THR A 584 -4.12 12.71 15.80
CA THR A 584 -4.71 11.63 15.00
C THR A 584 -5.58 10.69 15.84
N GLY A 585 -5.82 11.04 17.10
CA GLY A 585 -6.55 10.22 18.05
C GLY A 585 -7.99 9.89 17.65
N ASP A 586 -8.62 10.73 16.84
CA ASP A 586 -10.00 10.56 16.42
C ASP A 586 -10.15 9.81 15.08
N LEU A 587 -9.03 9.52 14.40
CA LEU A 587 -9.06 8.83 13.11
C LEU A 587 -9.46 7.35 13.22
N GLU A 588 -10.31 6.91 12.29
CA GLU A 588 -10.72 5.51 12.18
C GLU A 588 -9.54 4.58 11.85
N ARG A 589 -9.55 3.38 12.42
CA ARG A 589 -8.40 2.47 12.40
C ARG A 589 -8.67 1.27 11.51
N ASN A 590 -7.91 1.19 10.42
CA ASN A 590 -7.95 0.05 9.50
C ASN A 590 -6.99 -1.09 9.88
N ILE A 591 -6.15 -0.91 10.91
CA ILE A 591 -5.15 -1.88 11.39
C ILE A 591 -5.20 -2.00 12.93
N ASP A 592 -5.05 -3.21 13.46
CA ASP A 592 -5.19 -3.54 14.88
C ASP A 592 -4.22 -2.80 15.83
N GLY A 593 -4.78 -2.19 16.88
CA GLY A 593 -4.30 -2.19 18.28
C GLY A 593 -3.16 -1.24 18.71
N ALA A 594 -2.15 -1.00 17.87
CA ALA A 594 -0.93 -0.32 18.34
C ALA A 594 -0.95 1.22 18.25
N ASN A 595 -1.90 1.81 17.51
CA ASN A 595 -1.99 3.26 17.26
C ASN A 595 -0.68 3.88 16.72
N HIS A 596 0.10 3.12 15.92
CA HIS A 596 1.46 3.51 15.48
C HIS A 596 1.66 3.58 13.95
N GLY A 597 0.67 3.18 13.14
CA GLY A 597 0.84 3.16 11.70
C GLY A 597 -0.44 2.85 10.92
N PHE A 598 -1.08 3.90 10.41
CA PHE A 598 -2.26 3.84 9.56
C PHE A 598 -2.30 4.92 8.46
N PHE A 599 -1.24 5.73 8.34
CA PHE A 599 -1.15 6.86 7.41
C PHE A 599 -1.29 6.50 5.94
N ASN A 600 -1.01 5.24 5.60
CA ASN A 600 -1.05 4.77 4.22
C ASN A 600 -2.38 4.09 3.85
N ILE A 601 -3.38 4.02 4.74
CA ILE A 601 -4.68 3.37 4.46
C ILE A 601 -5.88 4.21 4.94
N ASN A 602 -5.73 5.07 5.96
CA ASN A 602 -6.83 5.93 6.40
C ASN A 602 -7.02 7.09 5.39
N THR A 603 -8.18 7.13 4.72
CA THR A 603 -8.47 8.13 3.67
C THR A 603 -8.36 9.57 4.17
N SER A 604 -8.88 9.89 5.35
CA SER A 604 -8.80 11.25 5.92
C SER A 604 -7.34 11.69 6.13
N MET A 605 -6.48 10.78 6.58
CA MET A 605 -5.05 11.06 6.72
C MET A 605 -4.35 11.19 5.36
N ILE A 606 -4.72 10.36 4.38
CA ILE A 606 -4.13 10.38 3.04
C ILE A 606 -4.47 11.67 2.31
N GLU A 607 -5.73 12.09 2.32
CA GLU A 607 -6.18 13.34 1.72
C GLU A 607 -5.50 14.55 2.37
N ASP A 608 -5.34 14.51 3.69
CA ASP A 608 -4.67 15.57 4.44
C ASP A 608 -3.17 15.66 4.09
N LEU A 609 -2.48 14.51 4.02
CA LEU A 609 -1.09 14.43 3.57
C LEU A 609 -0.92 14.88 2.12
N GLN A 610 -1.87 14.52 1.24
CA GLN A 610 -1.86 14.96 -0.15
C GLN A 610 -1.96 16.48 -0.25
N GLU A 611 -2.83 17.13 0.54
CA GLU A 611 -2.98 18.58 0.51
C GLU A 611 -1.74 19.30 1.04
N VAL A 612 -1.12 18.79 2.11
CA VAL A 612 0.16 19.32 2.63
C VAL A 612 1.25 19.25 1.56
N ILE A 613 1.39 18.10 0.91
CA ILE A 613 2.46 17.86 -0.06
C ILE A 613 2.23 18.64 -1.36
N CYS A 614 1.00 18.64 -1.89
CA CYS A 614 0.71 19.20 -3.21
C CYS A 614 0.39 20.70 -3.17
N SER A 615 -0.26 21.18 -2.10
CA SER A 615 -0.66 22.60 -1.98
C SER A 615 0.21 23.39 -1.01
N GLY A 616 1.00 22.74 -0.16
CA GLY A 616 1.81 23.41 0.86
C GLY A 616 1.00 24.13 1.93
N LYS A 617 -0.31 23.82 2.07
CA LYS A 617 -1.18 24.47 3.04
C LYS A 617 -0.84 24.04 4.46
N THR A 618 -0.72 25.03 5.36
CA THR A 618 -0.54 24.77 6.79
C THR A 618 -1.80 24.14 7.39
N ALA A 619 -1.72 23.59 8.61
CA ALA A 619 -2.88 23.03 9.28
C ALA A 619 -4.00 24.08 9.50
N ALA A 620 -3.64 25.33 9.81
CA ALA A 620 -4.59 26.44 9.95
C ALA A 620 -5.40 26.71 8.66
N GLN A 621 -4.80 26.47 7.49
CA GLN A 621 -5.44 26.72 6.19
C GLN A 621 -6.35 25.58 5.74
N ARG A 622 -6.31 24.42 6.41
CA ARG A 622 -7.08 23.21 6.06
C ARG A 622 -8.37 23.09 6.88
N THR A 623 -9.11 24.20 6.99
CA THR A 623 -10.29 24.37 7.87
C THR A 623 -11.48 23.45 7.55
N SER A 624 -11.53 22.86 6.35
CA SER A 624 -12.57 21.91 5.97
C SER A 624 -12.40 20.52 6.60
N ARG A 625 -11.19 20.19 7.10
CA ARG A 625 -10.84 18.89 7.71
C ARG A 625 -10.28 19.00 9.11
N LEU A 626 -9.62 20.12 9.41
CA LEU A 626 -8.93 20.34 10.68
C LEU A 626 -9.58 21.50 11.44
N VAL A 627 -9.74 21.31 12.74
CA VAL A 627 -10.16 22.34 13.69
C VAL A 627 -9.10 22.49 14.76
N GLU A 628 -8.67 23.72 15.00
CA GLU A 628 -7.72 24.05 16.05
C GLU A 628 -8.41 24.08 17.42
N LYS A 629 -7.78 23.46 18.41
CA LYS A 629 -8.15 23.54 19.82
C LYS A 629 -6.88 23.62 20.65
N ASP A 630 -6.75 24.68 21.45
CA ASP A 630 -5.61 24.90 22.35
C ASP A 630 -4.23 24.82 21.64
N GLY A 631 -4.16 25.22 20.37
CA GLY A 631 -2.94 25.17 19.54
C GLY A 631 -2.64 23.81 18.90
N VAL A 632 -3.56 22.85 19.00
CA VAL A 632 -3.46 21.51 18.40
C VAL A 632 -4.60 21.33 17.41
N TYR A 633 -4.32 20.71 16.26
CA TYR A 633 -5.30 20.48 15.21
C TYR A 633 -5.91 19.09 15.32
N HIS A 634 -7.24 19.02 15.23
CA HIS A 634 -8.01 17.79 15.31
C HIS A 634 -8.79 17.56 14.02
N PHE A 635 -8.91 16.30 13.60
CA PHE A 635 -9.76 15.94 12.47
C PHE A 635 -11.24 16.12 12.79
N THR A 636 -11.97 16.80 11.91
CA THR A 636 -13.42 16.95 12.00
C THR A 636 -14.13 15.70 11.50
N LEU A 637 -14.26 14.69 12.37
CA LEU A 637 -14.94 13.43 12.08
C LEU A 637 -16.08 13.18 13.05
N LEU A 638 -17.15 12.55 12.55
CA LEU A 638 -18.21 12.04 13.41
C LEU A 638 -17.74 10.73 14.09
N PRO A 639 -18.09 10.49 15.36
CA PRO A 639 -17.83 9.22 16.01
C PRO A 639 -18.47 8.05 15.26
N ARG A 640 -17.80 6.90 15.23
CA ARG A 640 -18.30 5.68 14.58
C ARG A 640 -19.67 5.21 15.08
N SER A 641 -20.05 5.56 16.30
CA SER A 641 -21.32 5.19 16.93
C SER A 641 -22.16 6.42 17.28
N VAL A 642 -22.46 7.25 16.30
CA VAL A 642 -23.55 8.20 16.43
C VAL A 642 -24.87 7.44 16.27
N LYS A 643 -25.62 7.27 17.36
CA LYS A 643 -27.05 6.95 17.28
C LYS A 643 -27.78 8.29 17.18
N MET A 644 -28.26 8.63 15.99
CA MET A 644 -29.20 9.75 15.83
C MET A 644 -30.62 9.30 16.09
#